data_AF-A0A143G3A1-F1
#
_entry.id   AF-A0A143G3A1-F1
#
_cell.length_a   1.000
_cell.length_b   1.000
_cell.length_c   1.000
_cell.angle_alpha   90.00
_cell.angle_beta   90.00
_cell.angle_gamma   90.00
#
_symmetry.space_group_name_H-M   'P 1'
#
loop_
_entity.id
_entity.type
_entity.pdbx_description
1 polymer ?
#
loop_
_entity_poly.entity_id
_entity_poly.type
_entity_poly.pdbx_seq_one_letter_code
_entity_poly.pdbx_strand_id
1 'polypeptide(L)'
;MPLPSKEQFTGSGVTEQIFKNAQNQLIKYIQEHVATNDKVIAYKTGVNIFDPAKIKIGKYFNYLDGEVGDAASSFVAAGPYQIEGGIEYKTPLNYGQQFAFFDESMKYISGKSTALPSSLFTTPSNAKFIGLTLETNNVSDFMLCKSSEYPAIYVPFELKLDELKLQSEQVEDFDNRLEANLNKLSYYKLNVLDFSKVTPSRYVSYLNGELDYVEGYSVIGPCEIKPNTEYQTSQEYSQQFALYDSNMNFISGMASPPASKKFTTPVNAKFINITVLDSELNTVIFAESSVFADVKDVKDIAFEHLVVKPEQISGLTNLVESTIGLSPLNILDLDKIIPDRYVVYTNGALGYNADYSAAGPYEIKPNTEYQTSLNYVQQFAFYDESMAYLSGMPSPPADKRFITPLNAKYIRLTVGNNQLDKVVIAESAIFPEAYVSSDVKLAKNLIVSGNSSSVKINEIWVSADLNDSDPRVKFKGKNAIQLALDSITDAGPNNRYIIWVKKGLYKITKATEFLGYRGYPAMVLTKDHVDIFGQGENNTIVWAELPYSDADIGPSIDGNIYPREQYQTVYDYADDSEIKDITFIAKNLRYTIHIDNPNGADSTRKYENVGYIFKGDKGSLTAMGCGTSSGERTYITGGRSLSDKNVPFACHNNIAFDKPSYWSFKGHNFTALENVYFAYMQSDGSLLEDQLELIGCSFGGMAYTLGYVQVWLTGNTETNRDSFDHAEWMVTGYGNDPFLFKNDISGQSLLFKSTAVGLSNTVRFNIESSAYSKLIKNNQKNSISSLYIDSREFIDSYIVQDGSPGMPAMAWGCKDLSEMIYLYDNGINYTSLAKRLGDCSVTNLALEVIVNGIAKTIVFNKNYSAMTNAQILAEMNAQITDVTIEFTSYGRDYYPTITDVSEAIYNKTESFIPKGSLVTKQAGYVKLANGNDKVYGVALDDIPVMQVTSEGVKKGQGRVLKHGYIYANRSQAHFVLADNENPALGTRFSVSNGQLVTDINGKISTDIDVGVISINC
;
A
#
# COMPACT_ATOMS: atom_id res chain seq x y z
N MET A 1 -21.58 -1.59 -22.57
CA MET A 1 -21.06 -1.55 -23.95
C MET A 1 -19.61 -2.03 -23.95
N PRO A 2 -19.09 -2.66 -25.03
CA PRO A 2 -17.67 -2.96 -25.16
C PRO A 2 -16.84 -1.67 -25.29
N LEU A 3 -15.61 -1.67 -24.78
CA LEU A 3 -14.65 -0.61 -25.07
C LEU A 3 -14.24 -0.67 -26.55
N PRO A 4 -13.94 0.48 -27.19
CA PRO A 4 -13.58 0.49 -28.60
C PRO A 4 -12.29 -0.27 -28.87
N SER A 5 -12.28 -1.10 -29.93
CA SER A 5 -11.04 -1.70 -30.44
C SER A 5 -10.21 -0.66 -31.19
N LYS A 6 -8.92 -0.93 -31.38
CA LYS A 6 -8.00 -0.07 -32.14
C LYS A 6 -8.53 0.26 -33.55
N GLU A 7 -9.28 -0.66 -34.17
CA GLU A 7 -9.89 -0.43 -35.49
C GLU A 7 -10.96 0.67 -35.51
N GLN A 8 -11.48 1.08 -34.34
CA GLN A 8 -12.51 2.12 -34.24
C GLN A 8 -11.94 3.55 -34.14
N PHE A 9 -10.60 3.69 -34.21
CA PHE A 9 -9.87 4.96 -34.19
C PHE A 9 -9.26 5.33 -35.56
N THR A 10 -9.92 5.00 -36.67
CA THR A 10 -9.43 5.43 -37.99
C THR A 10 -9.49 6.96 -38.11
N GLY A 11 -8.33 7.61 -38.03
CA GLY A 11 -8.15 9.04 -38.34
C GLY A 11 -7.53 9.90 -37.24
N SER A 12 -7.38 9.41 -36.00
CA SER A 12 -6.70 10.14 -34.94
C SER A 12 -5.29 9.59 -34.73
N GLY A 13 -4.28 10.46 -34.69
CA GLY A 13 -2.86 10.09 -34.53
C GLY A 13 -2.48 9.50 -33.16
N VAL A 14 -3.39 8.76 -32.52
CA VAL A 14 -3.20 8.14 -31.20
C VAL A 14 -2.38 6.87 -31.35
N THR A 15 -1.20 6.84 -30.73
CA THR A 15 -0.35 5.65 -30.72
C THR A 15 -0.87 4.63 -29.70
N GLU A 16 -0.56 3.35 -29.91
CA GLU A 16 -1.00 2.26 -29.04
C GLU A 16 -0.52 2.41 -27.59
N GLN A 17 0.62 3.06 -27.40
CA GLN A 17 1.16 3.37 -26.08
C GLN A 17 0.34 4.43 -25.35
N ILE A 18 -0.14 5.46 -26.07
CA ILE A 18 -1.00 6.51 -25.49
C ILE A 18 -2.35 5.92 -25.07
N PHE A 19 -2.91 5.03 -25.89
CA PHE A 19 -4.14 4.30 -25.56
C PHE A 19 -3.97 3.41 -24.32
N LYS A 20 -2.88 2.63 -24.24
CA LYS A 20 -2.58 1.78 -23.08
C LYS A 20 -2.31 2.58 -21.81
N ASN A 21 -1.62 3.73 -21.92
CA ASN A 21 -1.35 4.60 -20.78
C ASN A 21 -2.64 5.23 -20.22
N ALA A 22 -3.57 5.64 -21.09
CA ALA A 22 -4.87 6.16 -20.66
C ALA A 22 -5.73 5.09 -19.97
N GLN A 23 -5.72 3.85 -20.49
CA GLN A 23 -6.34 2.70 -19.83
C GLN A 23 -5.75 2.43 -18.44
N ASN A 24 -4.42 2.41 -18.32
CA ASN A 24 -3.74 2.13 -17.06
C ASN A 24 -3.97 3.22 -16.00
N GLN A 25 -4.05 4.49 -16.40
CA GLN A 25 -4.35 5.59 -15.48
C GLN A 25 -5.79 5.54 -14.95
N LEU A 26 -6.76 5.16 -15.79
CA LEU A 26 -8.14 4.95 -15.35
C LEU A 26 -8.27 3.77 -14.38
N ILE A 27 -7.51 2.69 -14.62
CA ILE A 27 -7.43 1.53 -13.73
C ILE A 27 -6.86 1.92 -12.37
N LYS A 28 -5.77 2.69 -12.35
CA LYS A 28 -5.13 3.15 -11.11
C LYS A 28 -6.05 4.02 -10.25
N TYR A 29 -6.82 4.90 -10.89
CA TYR A 29 -7.80 5.74 -10.22
C TYR A 29 -8.94 4.95 -9.54
N ILE A 30 -9.46 3.93 -10.23
CA ILE A 30 -10.50 3.04 -9.66
C ILE A 30 -9.95 2.26 -8.45
N GLN A 31 -8.68 1.82 -8.52
CA GLN A 31 -8.01 1.16 -7.41
C GLN A 31 -7.87 2.08 -6.18
N GLU A 32 -7.46 3.32 -6.39
CA GLU A 32 -7.26 4.31 -5.32
C GLU A 32 -8.58 4.74 -4.67
N HIS A 33 -9.68 4.85 -5.43
CA HIS A 33 -10.97 5.27 -4.89
C HIS A 33 -11.73 4.16 -4.15
N VAL A 34 -11.54 2.89 -4.55
CA VAL A 34 -12.09 1.72 -3.84
C VAL A 34 -11.31 1.42 -2.56
N ALA A 35 -10.00 1.71 -2.54
CA ALA A 35 -9.14 1.46 -1.39
C ALA A 35 -9.22 2.52 -0.28
N THR A 36 -9.74 3.73 -0.55
CA THR A 36 -9.65 4.88 0.37
C THR A 36 -10.91 5.19 1.17
N ASN A 37 -12.04 4.56 0.87
CA ASN A 37 -13.28 4.75 1.64
C ASN A 37 -13.70 3.44 2.31
N ASP A 38 -13.47 3.31 3.62
CA ASP A 38 -14.00 2.28 4.53
C ASP A 38 -15.54 2.29 4.67
N LYS A 39 -16.27 2.74 3.64
CA LYS A 39 -17.72 2.57 3.58
C LYS A 39 -18.01 1.30 2.81
N VAL A 40 -18.48 0.29 3.53
CA VAL A 40 -19.18 -0.88 2.99
C VAL A 40 -20.09 -0.40 1.86
N ILE A 41 -19.74 -0.74 0.63
CA ILE A 41 -20.57 -0.42 -0.52
C ILE A 41 -21.84 -1.26 -0.37
N ALA A 42 -22.98 -0.61 -0.14
CA ALA A 42 -24.24 -1.30 0.11
C ALA A 42 -24.77 -1.88 -1.21
N TYR A 43 -24.46 -3.15 -1.47
CA TYR A 43 -25.09 -3.90 -2.56
C TYR A 43 -26.56 -4.16 -2.21
N LYS A 44 -27.48 -3.85 -3.13
CA LYS A 44 -28.88 -4.31 -3.06
C LYS A 44 -29.06 -5.53 -3.95
N THR A 45 -29.82 -6.51 -3.50
CA THR A 45 -30.22 -7.62 -4.38
C THR A 45 -31.18 -7.13 -5.47
N GLY A 46 -31.09 -7.70 -6.67
CA GLY A 46 -32.06 -7.52 -7.74
C GLY A 46 -33.45 -8.02 -7.34
N VAL A 47 -34.42 -7.91 -8.26
CA VAL A 47 -35.82 -8.28 -7.97
C VAL A 47 -35.99 -9.76 -7.61
N ASN A 48 -35.12 -10.64 -8.13
CA ASN A 48 -35.01 -12.03 -7.70
C ASN A 48 -34.03 -12.14 -6.52
N ILE A 49 -34.54 -12.52 -5.35
CA ILE A 49 -33.75 -12.69 -4.12
C ILE A 49 -33.25 -14.13 -3.91
N PHE A 50 -33.61 -15.06 -4.80
CA PHE A 50 -33.16 -16.45 -4.75
C PHE A 50 -31.70 -16.58 -5.19
N ASP A 51 -30.78 -16.65 -4.24
CA ASP A 51 -29.37 -16.93 -4.51
C ASP A 51 -29.11 -18.45 -4.58
N PRO A 52 -28.76 -19.02 -5.75
CA PRO A 52 -28.49 -20.45 -5.90
C PRO A 52 -27.22 -20.90 -5.17
N ALA A 53 -26.33 -20.00 -4.74
CA ALA A 53 -25.17 -20.35 -3.93
C ALA A 53 -25.56 -20.78 -2.50
N LYS A 54 -26.78 -20.48 -2.04
CA LYS A 54 -27.28 -20.79 -0.68
C LYS A 54 -28.03 -22.11 -0.58
N ILE A 55 -27.84 -23.03 -1.54
CA ILE A 55 -28.52 -24.32 -1.55
C ILE A 55 -27.72 -25.41 -0.82
N LYS A 56 -28.42 -26.37 -0.21
CA LYS A 56 -27.85 -27.60 0.36
C LYS A 56 -28.57 -28.79 -0.24
N ILE A 57 -27.85 -29.60 -1.04
CA ILE A 57 -28.38 -30.79 -1.71
C ILE A 57 -28.68 -31.89 -0.70
N GLY A 58 -29.79 -32.62 -0.89
CA GLY A 58 -30.22 -33.70 0.00
C GLY A 58 -30.78 -33.20 1.32
N LYS A 59 -31.22 -31.94 1.37
CA LYS A 59 -31.78 -31.30 2.57
C LYS A 59 -33.13 -30.66 2.25
N TYR A 60 -33.91 -30.36 3.28
CA TYR A 60 -35.14 -29.57 3.15
C TYR A 60 -35.34 -28.68 4.40
N PHE A 61 -36.10 -27.59 4.26
CA PHE A 61 -36.61 -26.84 5.41
C PHE A 61 -37.96 -27.43 5.82
N ASN A 62 -38.05 -27.95 7.05
CA ASN A 62 -39.28 -28.49 7.60
C ASN A 62 -40.25 -27.34 7.91
N TYR A 63 -41.44 -27.36 7.29
CA TYR A 63 -42.44 -26.32 7.47
C TYR A 63 -43.08 -26.29 8.86
N LEU A 64 -42.88 -27.30 9.72
CA LEU A 64 -43.49 -27.39 11.05
C LEU A 64 -42.66 -26.70 12.14
N ASP A 65 -41.33 -26.74 12.01
CA ASP A 65 -40.38 -26.29 13.04
C ASP A 65 -39.23 -25.42 12.47
N GLY A 66 -39.12 -25.31 11.15
CA GLY A 66 -38.06 -24.55 10.47
C GLY A 66 -36.70 -25.24 10.47
N GLU A 67 -36.58 -26.45 11.01
CA GLU A 67 -35.31 -27.17 11.05
C GLU A 67 -34.92 -27.69 9.65
N VAL A 68 -33.61 -27.81 9.42
CA VAL A 68 -33.08 -28.37 8.18
C VAL A 68 -32.95 -29.89 8.35
N GLY A 69 -33.85 -30.64 7.73
CA GLY A 69 -33.87 -32.09 7.76
C GLY A 69 -33.16 -32.74 6.56
N ASP A 70 -32.96 -34.06 6.64
CA ASP A 70 -32.46 -34.88 5.54
C ASP A 70 -33.56 -35.18 4.51
N ALA A 71 -33.24 -35.06 3.22
CA ALA A 71 -34.11 -35.42 2.10
C ALA A 71 -33.36 -36.25 1.05
N ALA A 72 -34.10 -36.79 0.08
CA ALA A 72 -33.47 -37.38 -1.11
C ALA A 72 -32.64 -36.33 -1.86
N SER A 73 -31.58 -36.75 -2.57
CA SER A 73 -30.71 -35.86 -3.36
C SER A 73 -31.41 -35.10 -4.49
N SER A 74 -32.65 -35.47 -4.81
CA SER A 74 -33.54 -34.73 -5.71
C SER A 74 -34.13 -33.46 -5.09
N PHE A 75 -33.88 -33.19 -3.80
CA PHE A 75 -34.32 -31.99 -3.10
C PHE A 75 -33.15 -31.16 -2.58
N VAL A 76 -33.38 -29.85 -2.46
CA VAL A 76 -32.46 -28.89 -1.87
C VAL A 76 -33.17 -28.03 -0.83
N ALA A 77 -32.47 -27.73 0.27
CA ALA A 77 -32.83 -26.63 1.16
C ALA A 77 -32.16 -25.37 0.63
N ALA A 78 -32.93 -24.33 0.35
CA ALA A 78 -32.45 -23.09 -0.24
C ALA A 78 -32.77 -21.89 0.67
N GLY A 79 -31.75 -21.10 1.00
CA GLY A 79 -31.85 -20.00 1.95
C GLY A 79 -31.24 -20.34 3.32
N PRO A 80 -31.53 -19.55 4.36
CA PRO A 80 -32.56 -18.50 4.43
C PRO A 80 -32.31 -17.29 3.51
N TYR A 81 -33.36 -16.79 2.87
CA TYR A 81 -33.38 -15.56 2.07
C TYR A 81 -34.07 -14.43 2.84
N GLN A 82 -33.52 -13.22 2.79
CA GLN A 82 -34.11 -12.07 3.46
C GLN A 82 -35.39 -11.61 2.75
N ILE A 83 -36.45 -11.38 3.53
CA ILE A 83 -37.77 -10.96 3.06
C ILE A 83 -38.33 -9.86 3.95
N GLU A 84 -39.31 -9.12 3.42
CA GLU A 84 -40.09 -8.16 4.19
C GLU A 84 -41.35 -8.82 4.76
N GLY A 85 -41.64 -8.57 6.03
CA GLY A 85 -42.83 -9.08 6.70
C GLY A 85 -44.10 -8.37 6.25
N GLY A 86 -45.20 -9.11 6.08
CA GLY A 86 -46.49 -8.59 5.60
C GLY A 86 -46.54 -8.31 4.08
N ILE A 87 -45.51 -8.72 3.33
CA ILE A 87 -45.43 -8.54 1.87
C ILE A 87 -45.82 -9.83 1.16
N GLU A 88 -46.53 -9.70 0.05
CA GLU A 88 -46.83 -10.83 -0.83
C GLU A 88 -45.63 -11.12 -1.75
N TYR A 89 -45.16 -12.36 -1.73
CA TYR A 89 -44.12 -12.89 -2.61
C TYR A 89 -44.71 -13.90 -3.58
N LYS A 90 -44.05 -14.02 -4.73
CA LYS A 90 -44.40 -14.92 -5.81
C LYS A 90 -43.20 -15.80 -6.19
N THR A 91 -43.51 -17.04 -6.54
CA THR A 91 -42.59 -18.10 -7.01
C THR A 91 -43.08 -18.64 -8.35
N PRO A 92 -42.28 -19.46 -9.08
CA PRO A 92 -42.72 -20.09 -10.33
C PRO A 92 -43.96 -20.98 -10.13
N LEU A 93 -44.79 -21.11 -11.17
CA LEU A 93 -46.06 -21.86 -11.12
C LEU A 93 -45.89 -23.36 -10.84
N ASN A 94 -44.70 -23.91 -11.12
CA ASN A 94 -44.33 -25.30 -10.83
C ASN A 94 -43.78 -25.50 -9.40
N TYR A 95 -43.74 -24.46 -8.57
CA TYR A 95 -43.28 -24.57 -7.20
C TYR A 95 -44.37 -25.15 -6.28
N GLY A 96 -44.19 -26.40 -5.87
CA GLY A 96 -45.14 -27.13 -5.02
C GLY A 96 -44.62 -27.53 -3.64
N GLN A 97 -43.35 -27.31 -3.36
CA GLN A 97 -42.68 -27.78 -2.15
C GLN A 97 -42.93 -26.87 -0.94
N GLN A 98 -42.47 -27.33 0.22
CA GLN A 98 -42.66 -26.70 1.52
C GLN A 98 -41.64 -25.57 1.79
N PHE A 99 -42.00 -24.63 2.67
CA PHE A 99 -41.12 -23.54 3.10
C PHE A 99 -41.43 -23.08 4.53
N ALA A 100 -40.47 -22.41 5.17
CA ALA A 100 -40.54 -21.93 6.55
C ALA A 100 -40.11 -20.45 6.65
N PHE A 101 -40.73 -19.71 7.56
CA PHE A 101 -40.44 -18.31 7.86
C PHE A 101 -39.75 -18.16 9.21
N PHE A 102 -38.82 -17.21 9.30
CA PHE A 102 -38.04 -16.91 10.50
C PHE A 102 -38.03 -15.41 10.79
N ASP A 103 -37.90 -15.06 12.06
CA ASP A 103 -37.74 -13.68 12.52
C ASP A 103 -36.29 -13.18 12.37
N GLU A 104 -36.00 -11.95 12.80
CA GLU A 104 -34.67 -11.34 12.73
C GLU A 104 -33.58 -12.14 13.47
N SER A 105 -33.97 -12.93 14.48
CA SER A 105 -33.07 -13.78 15.26
C SER A 105 -33.00 -15.22 14.72
N MET A 106 -33.48 -15.46 13.49
CA MET A 106 -33.57 -16.78 12.86
C MET A 106 -34.45 -17.79 13.63
N LYS A 107 -35.36 -17.30 14.48
CA LYS A 107 -36.30 -18.17 15.19
C LYS A 107 -37.51 -18.45 14.29
N TYR A 108 -37.90 -19.72 14.22
CA TYR A 108 -39.05 -20.16 13.43
C TYR A 108 -40.35 -19.46 13.86
N ILE A 109 -41.09 -18.95 12.87
CA ILE A 109 -42.38 -18.28 13.05
C ILE A 109 -43.52 -19.20 12.63
N SER A 110 -43.47 -19.69 11.39
CA SER A 110 -44.49 -20.51 10.74
C SER A 110 -43.95 -21.09 9.44
N GLY A 111 -44.59 -22.11 8.87
CA GLY A 111 -44.28 -22.61 7.54
C GLY A 111 -45.53 -23.09 6.82
N LYS A 112 -45.38 -23.40 5.53
CA LYS A 112 -46.43 -24.01 4.70
C LYS A 112 -45.90 -25.26 4.02
N SER A 113 -46.73 -26.29 3.96
CA SER A 113 -46.42 -27.55 3.30
C SER A 113 -46.43 -27.46 1.77
N THR A 114 -47.05 -26.44 1.19
CA THR A 114 -47.06 -26.19 -0.26
C THR A 114 -47.35 -24.71 -0.59
N ALA A 115 -46.80 -24.24 -1.73
CA ALA A 115 -47.10 -22.94 -2.33
C ALA A 115 -48.24 -22.96 -3.38
N LEU A 116 -48.76 -24.15 -3.71
CA LEU A 116 -49.82 -24.32 -4.72
C LEU A 116 -51.22 -24.01 -4.17
N PRO A 117 -52.20 -23.68 -5.04
CA PRO A 117 -52.11 -23.62 -6.50
C PRO A 117 -51.69 -22.26 -7.09
N SER A 118 -51.48 -21.23 -6.27
CA SER A 118 -51.26 -19.86 -6.76
C SER A 118 -49.79 -19.44 -6.88
N SER A 119 -48.84 -20.20 -6.30
CA SER A 119 -47.42 -19.82 -6.16
C SER A 119 -47.22 -18.44 -5.51
N LEU A 120 -48.22 -18.00 -4.75
CA LEU A 120 -48.29 -16.72 -4.05
C LEU A 120 -48.41 -16.97 -2.55
N PHE A 121 -47.68 -16.19 -1.76
CA PHE A 121 -47.83 -16.21 -0.31
C PHE A 121 -47.53 -14.85 0.31
N THR A 122 -48.30 -14.48 1.32
CA THR A 122 -48.00 -13.32 2.18
C THR A 122 -47.13 -13.77 3.35
N THR A 123 -46.03 -13.07 3.57
CA THR A 123 -45.13 -13.31 4.70
C THR A 123 -45.78 -12.86 6.01
N PRO A 124 -45.56 -13.55 7.15
CA PRO A 124 -45.95 -13.03 8.46
C PRO A 124 -45.35 -11.63 8.71
N SER A 125 -46.06 -10.75 9.43
CA SER A 125 -45.64 -9.36 9.63
C SER A 125 -44.28 -9.22 10.36
N ASN A 126 -43.91 -10.21 11.17
CA ASN A 126 -42.63 -10.28 11.87
C ASN A 126 -41.57 -11.14 11.15
N ALA A 127 -41.84 -11.67 9.95
CA ALA A 127 -40.87 -12.46 9.20
C ALA A 127 -39.77 -11.58 8.60
N LYS A 128 -38.53 -12.02 8.74
CA LYS A 128 -37.33 -11.44 8.12
C LYS A 128 -36.63 -12.38 7.17
N PHE A 129 -36.85 -13.69 7.32
CA PHE A 129 -36.26 -14.68 6.43
C PHE A 129 -37.25 -15.77 6.02
N ILE A 130 -36.96 -16.38 4.88
CA ILE A 130 -37.66 -17.57 4.36
C ILE A 130 -36.64 -18.64 3.97
N GLY A 131 -36.86 -19.87 4.42
CA GLY A 131 -36.18 -21.08 3.94
C GLY A 131 -37.09 -21.86 3.00
N LEU A 132 -36.61 -22.17 1.81
CA LEU A 132 -37.35 -22.87 0.76
C LEU A 132 -36.88 -24.32 0.64
N THR A 133 -37.78 -25.26 0.40
CA THR A 133 -37.43 -26.59 -0.13
C THR A 133 -37.71 -26.60 -1.62
N LEU A 134 -36.81 -27.10 -2.45
CA LEU A 134 -36.96 -27.16 -3.92
C LEU A 134 -36.53 -28.51 -4.47
N GLU A 135 -36.99 -28.88 -5.66
CA GLU A 135 -36.38 -29.96 -6.44
C GLU A 135 -35.11 -29.48 -7.14
N THR A 136 -34.07 -30.30 -7.17
CA THR A 136 -32.75 -29.94 -7.74
C THR A 136 -32.86 -29.50 -9.20
N ASN A 137 -33.81 -30.05 -9.96
CA ASN A 137 -34.04 -29.70 -11.36
C ASN A 137 -34.63 -28.30 -11.57
N ASN A 138 -35.22 -27.69 -10.53
CA ASN A 138 -35.84 -26.37 -10.61
C ASN A 138 -34.88 -25.25 -10.15
N VAL A 139 -33.65 -25.57 -9.73
CA VAL A 139 -32.72 -24.57 -9.16
C VAL A 139 -32.28 -23.55 -10.21
N SER A 140 -32.03 -23.98 -11.45
CA SER A 140 -31.47 -23.12 -12.50
C SER A 140 -32.44 -22.04 -13.02
N ASP A 141 -33.73 -22.19 -12.77
CA ASP A 141 -34.80 -21.31 -13.23
C ASP A 141 -35.73 -20.83 -12.10
N PHE A 142 -35.35 -21.06 -10.83
CA PHE A 142 -36.13 -20.59 -9.70
C PHE A 142 -35.94 -19.10 -9.45
N MET A 143 -37.06 -18.40 -9.17
CA MET A 143 -37.00 -17.02 -8.70
C MET A 143 -38.00 -16.77 -7.58
N LEU A 144 -37.56 -16.02 -6.57
CA LEU A 144 -38.38 -15.52 -5.50
C LEU A 144 -38.38 -13.99 -5.60
N CYS A 145 -39.53 -13.39 -5.87
CA CYS A 145 -39.66 -11.93 -5.98
C CYS A 145 -40.90 -11.45 -5.21
N LYS A 146 -40.95 -10.16 -4.87
CA LYS A 146 -42.20 -9.53 -4.42
C LYS A 146 -43.23 -9.64 -5.55
N SER A 147 -44.48 -9.94 -5.20
CA SER A 147 -45.57 -10.14 -6.18
C SER A 147 -45.74 -8.92 -7.10
N SER A 148 -45.60 -7.71 -6.56
CA SER A 148 -45.66 -6.43 -7.31
C SER A 148 -44.52 -6.21 -8.30
N GLU A 149 -43.40 -6.92 -8.15
CA GLU A 149 -42.18 -6.77 -8.94
C GLU A 149 -41.85 -8.05 -9.73
N TYR A 150 -42.76 -9.04 -9.72
CA TYR A 150 -42.49 -10.35 -10.29
C TYR A 150 -42.40 -10.29 -11.82
N PRO A 151 -41.22 -10.60 -12.41
CA PRO A 151 -41.03 -10.47 -13.86
C PRO A 151 -41.86 -11.47 -14.68
N ALA A 152 -42.15 -11.11 -15.93
CA ALA A 152 -42.91 -11.97 -16.86
C ALA A 152 -42.13 -13.20 -17.36
N ILE A 153 -40.81 -13.16 -17.27
CA ILE A 153 -39.87 -14.24 -17.61
C ILE A 153 -38.88 -14.42 -16.46
N TYR A 154 -38.20 -15.56 -16.40
CA TYR A 154 -37.13 -15.77 -15.42
C TYR A 154 -36.07 -14.67 -15.48
N VAL A 155 -35.66 -14.16 -14.31
CA VAL A 155 -34.49 -13.29 -14.16
C VAL A 155 -33.54 -13.89 -13.13
N PRO A 156 -32.22 -13.88 -13.36
CA PRO A 156 -31.25 -14.41 -12.42
C PRO A 156 -31.15 -13.54 -11.15
N PHE A 157 -30.56 -14.10 -10.10
CA PHE A 157 -30.12 -13.33 -8.94
C PHE A 157 -28.98 -12.38 -9.32
N GLU A 158 -29.09 -11.13 -8.89
CA GLU A 158 -28.11 -10.08 -9.19
C GLU A 158 -27.85 -9.24 -7.93
N LEU A 159 -26.64 -8.68 -7.82
CA LEU A 159 -26.29 -7.65 -6.83
C LEU A 159 -26.11 -6.31 -7.55
N LYS A 160 -26.76 -5.25 -7.06
CA LYS A 160 -26.77 -3.90 -7.62
C LYS A 160 -26.04 -2.93 -6.68
N LEU A 161 -25.21 -2.05 -7.25
CA LEU A 161 -24.64 -0.89 -6.56
C LEU A 161 -25.56 0.31 -6.82
N ASP A 162 -26.02 1.00 -5.78
CA ASP A 162 -26.72 2.27 -5.97
C ASP A 162 -25.72 3.46 -5.83
N GLU A 163 -25.74 4.35 -6.82
CA GLU A 163 -25.19 5.72 -6.84
C GLU A 163 -23.66 5.91 -6.61
N LEU A 164 -22.86 5.81 -7.68
CA LEU A 164 -21.51 6.39 -7.72
C LEU A 164 -21.59 7.87 -8.14
N LYS A 165 -21.20 8.78 -7.24
CA LYS A 165 -21.12 10.23 -7.49
C LYS A 165 -19.64 10.64 -7.57
N LEU A 166 -19.26 11.40 -8.60
CA LEU A 166 -17.89 11.89 -8.80
C LEU A 166 -17.89 13.42 -8.80
N GLN A 167 -16.97 14.03 -8.06
CA GLN A 167 -16.77 15.48 -8.03
C GLN A 167 -15.63 15.89 -8.97
N SER A 168 -15.75 17.05 -9.61
CA SER A 168 -14.79 17.62 -10.57
C SER A 168 -13.35 17.74 -10.01
N GLU A 169 -13.24 18.07 -8.73
CA GLU A 169 -11.99 18.23 -7.98
C GLU A 169 -11.18 16.93 -7.84
N GLN A 170 -11.83 15.79 -8.06
CA GLN A 170 -11.24 14.45 -7.89
C GLN A 170 -10.57 13.93 -9.16
N VAL A 171 -10.55 14.71 -10.26
CA VAL A 171 -9.98 14.29 -11.55
C VAL A 171 -9.17 15.43 -12.18
N GLU A 172 -7.86 15.27 -12.25
CA GLU A 172 -6.97 16.20 -12.95
C GLU A 172 -7.24 16.18 -14.47
N ASP A 173 -7.37 17.35 -15.10
CA ASP A 173 -7.64 17.53 -16.54
C ASP A 173 -9.02 16.97 -17.01
N PHE A 174 -10.03 17.07 -16.14
CA PHE A 174 -11.40 16.60 -16.36
C PHE A 174 -11.98 17.03 -17.72
N ASP A 175 -11.89 18.31 -18.10
CA ASP A 175 -12.55 18.86 -19.30
C ASP A 175 -12.03 18.25 -20.62
N ASN A 176 -10.72 18.08 -20.78
CA ASN A 176 -10.12 17.51 -22.01
C ASN A 176 -10.34 16.00 -22.12
N ARG A 177 -10.46 15.32 -20.98
CA ARG A 177 -10.69 13.87 -20.89
C ARG A 177 -12.18 13.51 -21.04
N LEU A 178 -13.09 14.42 -20.67
CA LEU A 178 -14.55 14.27 -20.71
C LEU A 178 -15.09 14.28 -22.15
N GLU A 179 -14.72 15.28 -22.97
CA GLU A 179 -15.25 15.44 -24.34
C GLU A 179 -14.77 14.35 -25.31
N ALA A 180 -13.58 13.77 -25.09
CA ALA A 180 -13.02 12.75 -25.99
C ALA A 180 -13.60 11.33 -25.77
N ASN A 181 -14.12 11.03 -24.57
CA ASN A 181 -14.43 9.64 -24.18
C ASN A 181 -15.88 9.40 -23.69
N LEU A 182 -16.61 10.42 -23.23
CA LEU A 182 -17.89 10.21 -22.53
C LEU A 182 -19.16 10.31 -23.39
N ASN A 183 -19.08 10.73 -24.67
CA ASN A 183 -20.22 10.64 -25.62
C ASN A 183 -20.71 9.19 -25.89
N LYS A 184 -20.15 8.19 -25.20
CA LYS A 184 -20.43 6.75 -25.34
C LYS A 184 -20.96 6.08 -24.05
N LEU A 185 -21.16 6.83 -22.97
CA LEU A 185 -21.79 6.35 -21.73
C LEU A 185 -23.07 7.16 -21.46
N SER A 186 -24.14 6.51 -21.01
CA SER A 186 -25.38 7.18 -20.60
C SER A 186 -25.16 7.87 -19.24
N TYR A 187 -24.57 9.06 -19.27
CA TYR A 187 -24.48 9.96 -18.13
C TYR A 187 -25.45 11.13 -18.32
N TYR A 188 -25.84 11.77 -17.23
CA TYR A 188 -26.51 13.07 -17.28
C TYR A 188 -25.76 14.07 -16.42
N LYS A 189 -25.65 15.31 -16.91
CA LYS A 189 -25.13 16.42 -16.13
C LYS A 189 -26.17 16.79 -15.08
N LEU A 190 -25.74 16.96 -13.83
CA LEU A 190 -26.64 17.40 -12.77
C LEU A 190 -27.01 18.87 -12.96
N ASN A 191 -26.07 19.68 -13.44
CA ASN A 191 -26.35 21.01 -13.99
C ASN A 191 -26.74 20.89 -15.47
N VAL A 192 -27.93 21.35 -15.81
CA VAL A 192 -28.50 21.27 -17.16
C VAL A 192 -27.84 22.27 -18.11
N LEU A 193 -27.18 23.30 -17.57
CA LEU A 193 -26.50 24.31 -18.38
C LEU A 193 -25.31 23.71 -19.11
N ASP A 194 -25.30 23.92 -20.42
CA ASP A 194 -24.22 23.52 -21.30
C ASP A 194 -23.36 24.73 -21.66
N PHE A 195 -22.27 24.94 -20.91
CA PHE A 195 -21.38 26.09 -21.10
C PHE A 195 -20.66 26.11 -22.45
N SER A 196 -20.69 25.02 -23.23
CA SER A 196 -20.25 25.03 -24.62
C SER A 196 -21.18 25.83 -25.55
N LYS A 197 -22.43 26.10 -25.10
CA LYS A 197 -23.46 26.86 -25.82
C LYS A 197 -23.57 28.32 -25.37
N VAL A 198 -22.48 28.87 -24.82
CA VAL A 198 -22.42 30.28 -24.44
C VAL A 198 -22.36 31.14 -25.71
N THR A 199 -23.31 32.07 -25.85
CA THR A 199 -23.27 33.14 -26.84
C THR A 199 -22.97 34.45 -26.13
N PRO A 200 -21.73 34.99 -26.23
CA PRO A 200 -21.33 36.18 -25.51
C PRO A 200 -21.98 37.45 -26.07
N SER A 201 -22.10 38.47 -25.22
CA SER A 201 -22.70 39.78 -25.55
C SER A 201 -24.14 39.67 -26.07
N ARG A 202 -24.89 38.71 -25.54
CA ARG A 202 -26.29 38.46 -25.88
C ARG A 202 -27.15 38.40 -24.63
N TYR A 203 -28.43 38.69 -24.85
CA TYR A 203 -29.48 38.68 -23.84
C TYR A 203 -30.72 38.04 -24.46
N VAL A 204 -31.31 37.01 -23.82
CA VAL A 204 -32.51 36.36 -24.36
C VAL A 204 -33.76 37.03 -23.82
N SER A 205 -34.58 37.65 -24.68
CA SER A 205 -35.84 38.29 -24.31
C SER A 205 -36.85 37.29 -23.77
N TYR A 206 -37.28 37.45 -22.51
CA TYR A 206 -38.31 36.60 -21.90
C TYR A 206 -39.71 36.78 -22.52
N LEU A 207 -39.92 37.82 -23.35
CA LEU A 207 -41.21 38.13 -23.95
C LEU A 207 -41.46 37.39 -25.27
N ASN A 208 -40.39 37.12 -26.03
CA ASN A 208 -40.49 36.54 -27.38
C ASN A 208 -39.39 35.51 -27.68
N GLY A 209 -38.44 35.29 -26.77
CA GLY A 209 -37.34 34.34 -26.94
C GLY A 209 -36.27 34.77 -27.94
N GLU A 210 -36.30 36.01 -28.43
CA GLU A 210 -35.28 36.54 -29.35
C GLU A 210 -34.00 36.93 -28.61
N LEU A 211 -32.86 36.91 -29.31
CA LEU A 211 -31.55 37.27 -28.76
C LEU A 211 -31.18 38.71 -29.15
N ASP A 212 -31.08 39.59 -28.18
CA ASP A 212 -30.63 40.97 -28.34
C ASP A 212 -29.15 41.14 -28.01
N TYR A 213 -28.51 42.17 -28.55
CA TYR A 213 -27.14 42.53 -28.18
C TYR A 213 -27.13 43.32 -26.87
N VAL A 214 -26.43 42.82 -25.85
CA VAL A 214 -26.18 43.53 -24.59
C VAL A 214 -24.78 43.15 -24.09
N GLU A 215 -23.92 44.15 -23.92
CA GLU A 215 -22.57 43.97 -23.40
C GLU A 215 -22.58 43.65 -21.89
N GLY A 216 -21.70 42.76 -21.43
CA GLY A 216 -21.63 42.30 -20.04
C GLY A 216 -22.56 41.12 -19.68
N TYR A 217 -23.29 40.60 -20.66
CA TYR A 217 -24.18 39.44 -20.52
C TYR A 217 -23.87 38.39 -21.58
N SER A 218 -24.18 37.15 -21.21
CA SER A 218 -24.07 35.98 -22.07
C SER A 218 -25.36 35.16 -22.01
N VAL A 219 -25.73 34.53 -23.12
CA VAL A 219 -26.83 33.55 -23.15
C VAL A 219 -26.26 32.14 -23.19
N ILE A 220 -26.74 31.26 -22.30
CA ILE A 220 -26.43 29.83 -22.32
C ILE A 220 -27.65 29.08 -22.85
N GLY A 221 -27.51 28.42 -24.00
CA GLY A 221 -28.56 27.58 -24.57
C GLY A 221 -28.61 27.57 -26.11
N PRO A 222 -29.50 26.75 -26.71
CA PRO A 222 -30.57 26.00 -26.05
C PRO A 222 -30.07 24.78 -25.25
N CYS A 223 -30.42 24.74 -23.97
CA CYS A 223 -30.19 23.60 -23.06
C CYS A 223 -31.45 22.74 -22.96
N GLU A 224 -31.31 21.42 -22.94
CA GLU A 224 -32.45 20.50 -22.95
C GLU A 224 -33.05 20.34 -21.55
N ILE A 225 -34.37 20.43 -21.43
CA ILE A 225 -35.13 20.32 -20.19
C ILE A 225 -36.30 19.35 -20.35
N LYS A 226 -36.77 18.79 -19.23
CA LYS A 226 -37.94 17.90 -19.19
C LYS A 226 -39.23 18.75 -19.07
N PRO A 227 -40.34 18.35 -19.74
CA PRO A 227 -41.64 18.98 -19.54
C PRO A 227 -42.20 18.65 -18.15
N ASN A 228 -43.08 19.51 -17.61
CA ASN A 228 -43.74 19.33 -16.30
C ASN A 228 -42.78 19.02 -15.14
N THR A 229 -41.56 19.55 -15.20
CA THR A 229 -40.50 19.23 -14.24
C THR A 229 -40.13 20.48 -13.46
N GLU A 230 -39.99 20.34 -12.14
CA GLU A 230 -39.57 21.44 -11.27
C GLU A 230 -38.04 21.59 -11.32
N TYR A 231 -37.59 22.78 -11.70
CA TYR A 231 -36.18 23.17 -11.72
C TYR A 231 -35.90 24.21 -10.64
N GLN A 232 -34.66 24.22 -10.16
CA GLN A 232 -34.13 25.18 -9.21
C GLN A 232 -32.85 25.84 -9.76
N THR A 233 -32.66 27.13 -9.45
CA THR A 233 -31.45 27.88 -9.80
C THR A 233 -30.57 28.17 -8.57
N SER A 234 -29.28 28.46 -8.78
CA SER A 234 -28.41 28.99 -7.72
C SER A 234 -28.96 30.30 -7.14
N GLN A 235 -28.62 30.58 -5.87
CA GLN A 235 -29.20 31.70 -5.12
C GLN A 235 -28.89 33.06 -5.77
N GLU A 236 -27.68 33.21 -6.31
CA GLU A 236 -27.22 34.44 -6.95
C GLU A 236 -27.88 34.71 -8.31
N TYR A 237 -28.46 33.69 -8.95
CA TYR A 237 -29.05 33.84 -10.28
C TYR A 237 -30.31 34.72 -10.25
N SER A 238 -30.29 35.85 -10.95
CA SER A 238 -31.35 36.88 -10.93
C SER A 238 -31.81 37.35 -12.30
N GLN A 239 -31.33 36.72 -13.37
CA GLN A 239 -31.55 37.15 -14.75
C GLN A 239 -32.73 36.43 -15.42
N GLN A 240 -33.04 36.82 -16.65
CA GLN A 240 -34.18 36.30 -17.38
C GLN A 240 -33.87 35.06 -18.23
N PHE A 241 -34.90 34.26 -18.50
CA PHE A 241 -34.81 33.06 -19.33
C PHE A 241 -36.07 32.86 -20.19
N ALA A 242 -35.92 32.12 -21.28
CA ALA A 242 -36.99 31.76 -22.21
C ALA A 242 -37.04 30.24 -22.43
N LEU A 243 -38.25 29.69 -22.54
CA LEU A 243 -38.56 28.28 -22.73
C LEU A 243 -39.13 28.05 -24.12
N TYR A 244 -38.72 26.95 -24.75
CA TYR A 244 -39.06 26.62 -26.14
C TYR A 244 -39.54 25.17 -26.26
N ASP A 245 -40.35 24.90 -27.29
CA ASP A 245 -40.79 23.54 -27.64
C ASP A 245 -39.70 22.76 -28.41
N SER A 246 -40.00 21.51 -28.81
CA SER A 246 -39.05 20.68 -29.57
C SER A 246 -38.65 21.24 -30.93
N ASN A 247 -39.40 22.23 -31.46
CA ASN A 247 -39.15 22.90 -32.72
C ASN A 247 -38.49 24.27 -32.53
N MET A 248 -38.04 24.60 -31.31
CA MET A 248 -37.49 25.92 -30.93
C MET A 248 -38.49 27.09 -31.06
N ASN A 249 -39.80 26.82 -31.04
CA ASN A 249 -40.79 27.90 -30.93
C ASN A 249 -40.87 28.37 -29.47
N PHE A 250 -40.89 29.69 -29.27
CA PHE A 250 -41.05 30.29 -27.95
C PHE A 250 -42.39 29.88 -27.32
N ILE A 251 -42.35 29.37 -26.09
CA ILE A 251 -43.54 29.00 -25.30
C ILE A 251 -43.84 30.10 -24.28
N SER A 252 -42.84 30.46 -23.48
CA SER A 252 -42.96 31.39 -22.35
C SER A 252 -41.57 31.78 -21.84
N GLY A 253 -41.45 32.87 -21.09
CA GLY A 253 -40.22 33.24 -20.39
C GLY A 253 -40.51 33.94 -19.07
N MET A 254 -39.47 34.13 -18.25
CA MET A 254 -39.54 34.90 -17.01
C MET A 254 -38.44 35.94 -16.98
N ALA A 255 -38.78 37.17 -16.57
CA ALA A 255 -37.83 38.28 -16.40
C ALA A 255 -36.81 38.03 -15.27
N SER A 256 -37.18 37.21 -14.28
CA SER A 256 -36.29 36.70 -13.24
C SER A 256 -36.93 35.47 -12.57
N PRO A 257 -36.15 34.58 -11.92
CA PRO A 257 -36.71 33.47 -11.17
C PRO A 257 -37.56 33.95 -9.98
N PRO A 258 -38.56 33.17 -9.53
CA PRO A 258 -39.29 33.45 -8.30
C PRO A 258 -38.35 33.54 -7.07
N ALA A 259 -38.82 34.15 -5.98
CA ALA A 259 -38.05 34.24 -4.74
C ALA A 259 -37.64 32.86 -4.16
N SER A 260 -38.40 31.80 -4.46
CA SER A 260 -38.06 30.41 -4.10
C SER A 260 -36.93 29.81 -4.94
N LYS A 261 -36.50 30.49 -6.02
CA LYS A 261 -35.60 30.00 -7.07
C LYS A 261 -36.07 28.74 -7.78
N LYS A 262 -37.35 28.38 -7.61
CA LYS A 262 -37.97 27.17 -8.15
C LYS A 262 -39.10 27.51 -9.12
N PHE A 263 -39.19 26.79 -10.22
CA PHE A 263 -40.33 26.87 -11.15
C PHE A 263 -40.54 25.55 -11.91
N THR A 264 -41.75 25.34 -12.41
CA THR A 264 -42.11 24.15 -13.20
C THR A 264 -42.17 24.51 -14.68
N THR A 265 -41.55 23.68 -15.52
CA THR A 265 -41.58 23.84 -16.98
C THR A 265 -42.97 23.49 -17.56
N PRO A 266 -43.44 24.18 -18.62
CA PRO A 266 -44.67 23.82 -19.33
C PRO A 266 -44.65 22.39 -19.91
N VAL A 267 -45.83 21.82 -20.14
CA VAL A 267 -46.02 20.44 -20.65
C VAL A 267 -45.36 20.16 -22.00
N ASN A 268 -45.15 21.19 -22.82
CA ASN A 268 -44.52 21.09 -24.14
C ASN A 268 -43.09 21.66 -24.19
N ALA A 269 -42.50 22.02 -23.04
CA ALA A 269 -41.15 22.57 -22.99
C ALA A 269 -40.10 21.49 -23.25
N LYS A 270 -39.11 21.83 -24.10
CA LYS A 270 -37.97 20.98 -24.45
C LYS A 270 -36.64 21.69 -24.29
N PHE A 271 -36.59 23.00 -24.52
CA PHE A 271 -35.36 23.77 -24.41
C PHE A 271 -35.53 25.02 -23.54
N ILE A 272 -34.42 25.46 -22.95
CA ILE A 272 -34.29 26.73 -22.24
C ILE A 272 -33.09 27.51 -22.76
N ASN A 273 -33.24 28.82 -22.92
CA ASN A 273 -32.14 29.77 -23.00
C ASN A 273 -32.14 30.61 -21.73
N ILE A 274 -30.99 30.74 -21.09
CA ILE A 274 -30.82 31.50 -19.85
C ILE A 274 -29.85 32.65 -20.10
N THR A 275 -30.22 33.88 -19.73
CA THR A 275 -29.28 35.00 -19.68
C THR A 275 -28.48 34.88 -18.39
N VAL A 276 -27.17 35.11 -18.42
CA VAL A 276 -26.27 35.10 -17.26
C VAL A 276 -25.36 36.33 -17.34
N LEU A 277 -25.03 36.95 -16.21
CA LEU A 277 -23.97 37.97 -16.16
C LEU A 277 -22.62 37.32 -16.44
N ASP A 278 -21.73 37.99 -17.18
CA ASP A 278 -20.43 37.41 -17.52
C ASP A 278 -19.60 37.04 -16.27
N SER A 279 -19.81 37.73 -15.14
CA SER A 279 -19.19 37.42 -13.84
C SER A 279 -19.74 36.17 -13.14
N GLU A 280 -20.92 35.68 -13.54
CA GLU A 280 -21.63 34.54 -12.95
C GLU A 280 -21.53 33.26 -13.81
N LEU A 281 -20.89 33.36 -14.99
CA LEU A 281 -20.75 32.24 -15.93
C LEU A 281 -20.15 30.99 -15.31
N ASN A 282 -19.29 31.11 -14.29
CA ASN A 282 -18.65 29.96 -13.66
C ASN A 282 -19.35 29.47 -12.38
N THR A 283 -20.45 30.10 -11.97
CA THR A 283 -21.12 29.84 -10.68
C THR A 283 -22.62 29.59 -10.80
N VAL A 284 -23.21 29.82 -11.98
CA VAL A 284 -24.63 29.60 -12.21
C VAL A 284 -24.98 28.11 -12.28
N ILE A 285 -25.90 27.66 -11.44
CA ILE A 285 -26.41 26.29 -11.42
C ILE A 285 -27.89 26.30 -11.78
N PHE A 286 -28.30 25.40 -12.67
CA PHE A 286 -29.69 25.15 -13.03
C PHE A 286 -29.91 23.62 -13.10
N ALA A 287 -30.67 23.07 -12.16
CA ALA A 287 -30.85 21.62 -12.05
C ALA A 287 -32.29 21.27 -11.66
N GLU A 288 -32.71 20.02 -11.86
CA GLU A 288 -34.00 19.52 -11.35
C GLU A 288 -34.01 19.65 -9.82
N SER A 289 -35.09 20.16 -9.24
CA SER A 289 -35.18 20.43 -7.79
C SER A 289 -34.88 19.20 -6.93
N SER A 290 -35.17 17.99 -7.41
CA SER A 290 -34.94 16.73 -6.71
C SER A 290 -33.46 16.36 -6.54
N VAL A 291 -32.58 16.89 -7.39
CA VAL A 291 -31.13 16.64 -7.35
C VAL A 291 -30.32 17.91 -7.05
N PHE A 292 -30.98 19.06 -6.91
CA PHE A 292 -30.32 20.35 -6.75
C PHE A 292 -29.41 20.43 -5.50
N ALA A 293 -29.80 19.80 -4.38
CA ALA A 293 -29.01 19.77 -3.15
C ALA A 293 -27.68 19.00 -3.30
N ASP A 294 -27.59 18.13 -4.33
CA ASP A 294 -26.44 17.29 -4.61
C ASP A 294 -25.46 17.93 -5.61
N VAL A 295 -25.81 19.08 -6.19
CA VAL A 295 -24.94 19.81 -7.13
C VAL A 295 -24.05 20.76 -6.35
N LYS A 296 -22.76 20.41 -6.21
CA LYS A 296 -21.77 21.23 -5.51
C LYS A 296 -20.90 22.04 -6.48
N ASP A 297 -20.78 21.59 -7.71
CA ASP A 297 -20.04 22.23 -8.79
C ASP A 297 -20.89 22.30 -10.08
N VAL A 298 -20.67 23.33 -10.89
CA VAL A 298 -21.26 23.49 -12.23
C VAL A 298 -20.96 22.32 -13.18
N LYS A 299 -19.99 21.45 -12.85
CA LYS A 299 -19.53 20.31 -13.67
C LYS A 299 -19.93 18.91 -13.16
N ASP A 300 -20.73 18.80 -12.11
CA ASP A 300 -21.09 17.49 -11.54
C ASP A 300 -21.91 16.60 -12.52
N ILE A 301 -21.56 15.31 -12.62
CA ILE A 301 -22.24 14.30 -13.46
C ILE A 301 -22.71 13.10 -12.64
N ALA A 302 -23.79 12.47 -13.10
CA ALA A 302 -24.34 11.23 -12.52
C ALA A 302 -24.52 10.15 -13.60
N PHE A 303 -24.42 8.88 -13.20
CA PHE A 303 -24.63 7.71 -14.05
C PHE A 303 -25.84 6.92 -13.55
N GLU A 304 -26.78 6.60 -14.45
CA GLU A 304 -28.00 5.89 -14.07
C GLU A 304 -27.74 4.37 -13.92
N HIS A 305 -26.85 3.78 -14.74
CA HIS A 305 -26.59 2.33 -14.78
C HIS A 305 -25.16 1.95 -15.26
N LEU A 306 -24.14 2.00 -14.40
CA LEU A 306 -22.80 1.51 -14.75
C LEU A 306 -22.66 0.01 -14.43
N VAL A 307 -22.52 -0.82 -15.47
CA VAL A 307 -22.23 -2.26 -15.35
C VAL A 307 -20.84 -2.54 -15.93
N VAL A 308 -19.91 -3.02 -15.11
CA VAL A 308 -18.56 -3.45 -15.52
C VAL A 308 -18.40 -4.93 -15.17
N LYS A 309 -18.12 -5.76 -16.17
CA LYS A 309 -17.82 -7.19 -16.00
C LYS A 309 -16.33 -7.38 -15.66
N PRO A 310 -15.96 -8.45 -14.92
CA PRO A 310 -14.56 -8.73 -14.57
C PRO A 310 -13.62 -8.81 -15.77
N GLU A 311 -14.11 -9.34 -16.91
CA GLU A 311 -13.31 -9.45 -18.14
C GLU A 311 -12.99 -8.08 -18.79
N GLN A 312 -13.69 -7.03 -18.37
CA GLN A 312 -13.57 -5.67 -18.94
C GLN A 312 -12.51 -4.82 -18.23
N ILE A 313 -11.88 -5.35 -17.17
CA ILE A 313 -10.78 -4.71 -16.45
C ILE A 313 -9.54 -5.61 -16.63
N SER A 314 -8.64 -5.19 -17.53
CA SER A 314 -7.39 -5.90 -17.78
C SER A 314 -6.61 -6.06 -16.47
N GLY A 315 -6.32 -7.31 -16.10
CA GLY A 315 -5.58 -7.63 -14.90
C GLY A 315 -6.41 -7.64 -13.62
N LEU A 316 -7.74 -7.43 -13.65
CA LEU A 316 -8.55 -7.61 -12.44
C LEU A 316 -8.54 -9.07 -11.99
N THR A 317 -8.66 -10.03 -12.90
CA THR A 317 -8.54 -11.45 -12.54
C THR A 317 -7.16 -11.74 -11.96
N ASN A 318 -6.07 -11.27 -12.58
CA ASN A 318 -4.71 -11.44 -12.05
C ASN A 318 -4.48 -10.70 -10.72
N LEU A 319 -5.11 -9.54 -10.51
CA LEU A 319 -5.05 -8.76 -9.28
C LEU A 319 -5.83 -9.45 -8.18
N VAL A 320 -7.04 -9.93 -8.47
CA VAL A 320 -7.85 -10.72 -7.53
C VAL A 320 -7.12 -12.01 -7.21
N GLU A 321 -6.62 -12.73 -8.21
CA GLU A 321 -5.83 -13.96 -8.07
C GLU A 321 -4.53 -13.73 -7.28
N SER A 322 -3.79 -12.65 -7.52
CA SER A 322 -2.58 -12.33 -6.74
C SER A 322 -2.90 -11.86 -5.32
N THR A 323 -3.94 -11.04 -5.16
CA THR A 323 -4.36 -10.48 -3.87
C THR A 323 -4.91 -11.58 -2.95
N ILE A 324 -5.77 -12.48 -3.46
CA ILE A 324 -6.33 -13.60 -2.69
C ILE A 324 -5.48 -14.88 -2.78
N GLY A 325 -4.34 -14.84 -3.48
CA GLY A 325 -3.40 -15.94 -3.61
C GLY A 325 -3.97 -17.19 -4.27
N LEU A 326 -4.77 -17.04 -5.33
CA LEU A 326 -5.31 -18.15 -6.11
C LEU A 326 -4.18 -18.90 -6.82
N SER A 327 -4.04 -20.18 -6.51
CA SER A 327 -3.19 -21.12 -7.26
C SER A 327 -4.01 -22.33 -7.68
N PRO A 328 -3.86 -22.86 -8.92
CA PRO A 328 -4.57 -24.07 -9.33
C PRO A 328 -4.26 -25.21 -8.38
N LEU A 329 -5.30 -25.88 -7.89
CA LEU A 329 -5.16 -27.09 -7.08
C LEU A 329 -4.67 -28.24 -7.96
N ASN A 330 -5.32 -28.44 -9.11
CA ASN A 330 -4.84 -29.33 -10.17
C ASN A 330 -4.11 -28.51 -11.23
N ILE A 331 -2.81 -28.77 -11.44
CA ILE A 331 -2.02 -28.06 -12.44
C ILE A 331 -2.39 -28.43 -13.88
N LEU A 332 -3.10 -29.56 -14.09
CA LEU A 332 -3.52 -30.03 -15.40
C LEU A 332 -4.66 -29.19 -15.97
N ASP A 333 -4.29 -28.09 -16.63
CA ASP A 333 -5.22 -27.21 -17.35
C ASP A 333 -5.46 -27.72 -18.78
N LEU A 334 -6.72 -28.08 -19.07
CA LEU A 334 -7.14 -28.71 -20.32
C LEU A 334 -7.03 -27.77 -21.54
N ASP A 335 -6.95 -26.46 -21.33
CA ASP A 335 -6.77 -25.48 -22.41
C ASP A 335 -5.32 -25.50 -22.96
N LYS A 336 -4.39 -26.14 -22.24
CA LYS A 336 -2.98 -26.29 -22.64
C LYS A 336 -2.67 -27.67 -23.20
N ILE A 337 -3.69 -28.37 -23.70
CA ILE A 337 -3.54 -29.67 -24.35
C ILE A 337 -3.13 -29.51 -25.80
N ILE A 338 -2.12 -30.29 -26.20
CA ILE A 338 -1.75 -30.50 -27.59
C ILE A 338 -2.20 -31.92 -27.95
N PRO A 339 -3.29 -32.09 -28.73
CA PRO A 339 -3.81 -33.40 -29.08
C PRO A 339 -2.84 -34.17 -30.00
N ASP A 340 -2.98 -35.49 -30.00
CA ASP A 340 -2.16 -36.45 -30.77
C ASP A 340 -0.65 -36.34 -30.51
N ARG A 341 -0.28 -35.89 -29.31
CA ARG A 341 1.11 -35.71 -28.89
C ARG A 341 1.39 -36.44 -27.58
N TYR A 342 2.63 -36.82 -27.39
CA TYR A 342 3.16 -37.22 -26.09
C TYR A 342 4.51 -36.54 -25.84
N VAL A 343 4.88 -36.41 -24.57
CA VAL A 343 6.15 -35.82 -24.15
C VAL A 343 7.20 -36.92 -24.09
N VAL A 344 8.30 -36.80 -24.82
CA VAL A 344 9.42 -37.75 -24.76
C VAL A 344 10.24 -37.45 -23.50
N TYR A 345 10.16 -38.31 -22.49
CA TYR A 345 10.76 -38.02 -21.17
C TYR A 345 12.29 -37.87 -21.18
N THR A 346 12.98 -38.39 -22.19
CA THR A 346 14.46 -38.35 -22.25
C THR A 346 15.02 -37.05 -22.79
N ASN A 347 14.21 -36.22 -23.46
CA ASN A 347 14.68 -34.97 -24.08
C ASN A 347 13.64 -33.84 -24.11
N GLY A 348 12.42 -34.06 -23.59
CA GLY A 348 11.34 -33.07 -23.55
C GLY A 348 10.70 -32.74 -24.90
N ALA A 349 11.07 -33.43 -25.98
CA ALA A 349 10.46 -33.21 -27.29
C ALA A 349 9.02 -33.77 -27.33
N LEU A 350 8.20 -33.29 -28.27
CA LEU A 350 6.86 -33.82 -28.50
C LEU A 350 6.88 -34.86 -29.63
N GLY A 351 6.49 -36.10 -29.33
CA GLY A 351 6.26 -37.16 -30.31
C GLY A 351 4.81 -37.21 -30.76
N TYR A 352 4.52 -37.87 -31.89
CA TYR A 352 3.14 -38.10 -32.36
C TYR A 352 2.58 -39.41 -31.80
N ASN A 353 1.38 -39.38 -31.23
CA ASN A 353 0.59 -40.56 -30.89
C ASN A 353 -0.88 -40.16 -30.67
N ALA A 354 -1.81 -40.72 -31.45
CA ALA A 354 -3.23 -40.37 -31.43
C ALA A 354 -3.98 -40.79 -30.15
N ASP A 355 -3.42 -41.68 -29.34
CA ASP A 355 -4.04 -42.12 -28.07
C ASP A 355 -3.74 -41.18 -26.90
N TYR A 356 -2.82 -40.23 -27.10
CA TYR A 356 -2.31 -39.34 -26.06
C TYR A 356 -2.40 -37.87 -26.44
N SER A 357 -2.35 -37.07 -25.39
CA SER A 357 -2.26 -35.62 -25.42
C SER A 357 -1.04 -35.17 -24.62
N ALA A 358 -0.28 -34.22 -25.16
CA ALA A 358 0.76 -33.55 -24.39
C ALA A 358 0.13 -32.36 -23.67
N ALA A 359 0.23 -32.36 -22.34
CA ALA A 359 -0.41 -31.38 -21.49
C ALA A 359 0.66 -30.46 -20.88
N GLY A 360 0.51 -29.15 -21.08
CA GLY A 360 1.44 -28.12 -20.58
C GLY A 360 2.22 -27.37 -21.69
N PRO A 361 3.18 -26.49 -21.33
CA PRO A 361 3.86 -26.44 -20.05
C PRO A 361 3.00 -25.86 -18.91
N TYR A 362 3.07 -26.50 -17.75
CA TYR A 362 2.49 -26.02 -16.51
C TYR A 362 3.59 -25.52 -15.58
N GLU A 363 3.35 -24.39 -14.93
CA GLU A 363 4.29 -23.82 -13.98
C GLU A 363 4.32 -24.68 -12.71
N ILE A 364 5.53 -24.94 -12.20
CA ILE A 364 5.79 -25.71 -10.99
C ILE A 364 6.84 -25.01 -10.14
N LYS A 365 6.85 -25.29 -8.84
CA LYS A 365 7.89 -24.79 -7.94
C LYS A 365 9.15 -25.68 -8.03
N PRO A 366 10.35 -25.10 -7.95
CA PRO A 366 11.58 -25.88 -7.83
C PRO A 366 11.66 -26.61 -6.50
N ASN A 367 12.36 -27.75 -6.46
CA ASN A 367 12.61 -28.53 -5.25
C ASN A 367 11.35 -28.80 -4.39
N THR A 368 10.23 -29.07 -5.03
CA THR A 368 8.91 -29.24 -4.39
C THR A 368 8.35 -30.61 -4.70
N GLU A 369 7.76 -31.27 -3.71
CA GLU A 369 7.11 -32.58 -3.88
C GLU A 369 5.71 -32.43 -4.48
N TYR A 370 5.46 -33.13 -5.58
CA TYR A 370 4.16 -33.24 -6.24
C TYR A 370 3.66 -34.68 -6.19
N GLN A 371 2.33 -34.84 -6.20
CA GLN A 371 1.64 -36.11 -6.25
C GLN A 371 0.75 -36.18 -7.49
N THR A 372 0.58 -37.38 -8.05
CA THR A 372 -0.34 -37.67 -9.17
C THR A 372 -1.48 -38.60 -8.73
N SER A 373 -2.60 -38.58 -9.46
CA SER A 373 -3.68 -39.56 -9.27
C SER A 373 -3.20 -41.00 -9.48
N LEU A 374 -3.79 -41.95 -8.74
CA LEU A 374 -3.40 -43.37 -8.77
C LEU A 374 -3.44 -43.99 -10.18
N ASN A 375 -4.35 -43.51 -11.04
CA ASN A 375 -4.55 -43.96 -12.41
C ASN A 375 -3.57 -43.33 -13.43
N TYR A 376 -2.74 -42.36 -13.03
CA TYR A 376 -1.74 -41.74 -13.91
C TYR A 376 -0.46 -42.60 -13.94
N VAL A 377 -0.07 -43.08 -15.12
CA VAL A 377 1.05 -44.02 -15.31
C VAL A 377 1.97 -43.61 -16.47
N GLN A 378 1.78 -42.40 -17.01
CA GLN A 378 2.44 -41.94 -18.22
C GLN A 378 3.68 -41.08 -17.92
N GLN A 379 4.47 -40.88 -18.96
CA GLN A 379 5.75 -40.18 -18.92
C GLN A 379 5.59 -38.64 -18.88
N PHE A 380 6.58 -37.94 -18.33
CA PHE A 380 6.60 -36.48 -18.23
C PHE A 380 8.02 -35.91 -18.19
N ALA A 381 8.16 -34.60 -18.42
CA ALA A 381 9.46 -33.91 -18.45
C ALA A 381 9.40 -32.53 -17.78
N PHE A 382 10.53 -32.10 -17.22
CA PHE A 382 10.75 -30.82 -16.55
C PHE A 382 11.62 -29.88 -17.39
N TYR A 383 11.36 -28.58 -17.25
CA TYR A 383 12.04 -27.52 -17.97
C TYR A 383 12.35 -26.34 -17.05
N ASP A 384 13.38 -25.57 -17.37
CA ASP A 384 13.70 -24.31 -16.69
C ASP A 384 12.84 -23.13 -17.20
N GLU A 385 13.09 -21.93 -16.71
CA GLU A 385 12.36 -20.70 -17.08
C GLU A 385 12.48 -20.36 -18.58
N SER A 386 13.57 -20.79 -19.24
CA SER A 386 13.78 -20.64 -20.68
C SER A 386 13.14 -21.75 -21.52
N MET A 387 12.39 -22.66 -20.88
CA MET A 387 11.84 -23.89 -21.49
C MET A 387 12.92 -24.88 -21.97
N ALA A 388 14.15 -24.82 -21.43
CA ALA A 388 15.17 -25.81 -21.72
C ALA A 388 14.93 -27.09 -20.89
N TYR A 389 15.08 -28.26 -21.52
CA TYR A 389 14.87 -29.56 -20.88
C TYR A 389 15.88 -29.78 -19.74
N LEU A 390 15.37 -30.17 -18.57
CA LEU A 390 16.18 -30.48 -17.40
C LEU A 390 16.29 -31.99 -17.16
N SER A 391 15.15 -32.67 -17.07
CA SER A 391 15.04 -34.10 -16.82
C SER A 391 13.63 -34.58 -17.13
N GLY A 392 13.38 -35.90 -17.08
CA GLY A 392 12.04 -36.45 -17.19
C GLY A 392 11.95 -37.87 -16.63
N MET A 393 10.72 -38.36 -16.52
CA MET A 393 10.40 -39.67 -15.96
C MET A 393 9.53 -40.48 -16.93
N PRO A 394 9.81 -41.79 -17.14
CA PRO A 394 9.01 -42.66 -18.00
C PRO A 394 7.63 -42.99 -17.40
N SER A 395 7.50 -42.90 -16.07
CA SER A 395 6.26 -43.02 -15.32
C SER A 395 6.47 -42.43 -13.91
N PRO A 396 5.42 -42.02 -13.19
CA PRO A 396 5.55 -41.65 -11.78
C PRO A 396 6.07 -42.83 -10.93
N PRO A 397 6.73 -42.57 -9.79
CA PRO A 397 7.08 -43.60 -8.80
C PRO A 397 5.86 -44.36 -8.25
N ALA A 398 6.12 -45.48 -7.57
CA ALA A 398 5.06 -46.39 -7.10
C ALA A 398 4.08 -45.74 -6.10
N ASP A 399 4.57 -44.80 -5.29
CA ASP A 399 3.80 -43.99 -4.34
C ASP A 399 3.15 -42.75 -4.98
N LYS A 400 3.33 -42.57 -6.30
CA LYS A 400 2.82 -41.46 -7.11
C LYS A 400 3.36 -40.08 -6.73
N ARG A 401 4.46 -40.02 -5.97
CA ARG A 401 5.11 -38.78 -5.54
C ARG A 401 6.43 -38.56 -6.27
N PHE A 402 6.76 -37.32 -6.56
CA PHE A 402 8.03 -36.95 -7.18
C PHE A 402 8.46 -35.54 -6.75
N ILE A 403 9.77 -35.28 -6.73
CA ILE A 403 10.34 -33.97 -6.40
C ILE A 403 10.82 -33.31 -7.70
N THR A 404 10.45 -32.04 -7.88
CA THR A 404 10.89 -31.24 -9.04
C THR A 404 12.37 -30.85 -8.93
N PRO A 405 13.12 -30.73 -10.05
CA PRO A 405 14.50 -30.25 -10.03
C PRO A 405 14.65 -28.84 -9.42
N LEU A 406 15.85 -28.53 -8.90
CA LEU A 406 16.16 -27.26 -8.21
C LEU A 406 15.95 -26.01 -9.09
N ASN A 407 16.07 -26.13 -10.40
CA ASN A 407 15.88 -25.05 -11.37
C ASN A 407 14.66 -25.26 -12.27
N ALA A 408 13.76 -26.19 -11.93
CA ALA A 408 12.55 -26.41 -12.71
C ALA A 408 11.54 -25.28 -12.52
N LYS A 409 11.04 -24.76 -13.64
CA LYS A 409 9.96 -23.79 -13.72
C LYS A 409 8.71 -24.39 -14.34
N TYR A 410 8.89 -25.34 -15.27
CA TYR A 410 7.78 -25.94 -16.00
C TYR A 410 7.82 -27.47 -16.02
N ILE A 411 6.65 -28.08 -16.15
CA ILE A 411 6.45 -29.50 -16.43
C ILE A 411 5.56 -29.68 -17.68
N ARG A 412 5.84 -30.70 -18.48
CA ARG A 412 4.89 -31.21 -19.49
C ARG A 412 4.62 -32.68 -19.24
N LEU A 413 3.37 -33.08 -19.44
CA LEU A 413 2.86 -34.40 -19.12
C LEU A 413 2.34 -35.09 -20.37
N THR A 414 2.46 -36.42 -20.44
CA THR A 414 1.72 -37.22 -21.40
C THR A 414 0.45 -37.72 -20.72
N VAL A 415 -0.73 -37.44 -21.25
CA VAL A 415 -1.99 -37.90 -20.66
C VAL A 415 -2.77 -38.70 -21.70
N GLY A 416 -3.29 -39.88 -21.33
CA GLY A 416 -4.17 -40.64 -22.22
C GLY A 416 -5.45 -39.87 -22.49
N ASN A 417 -5.93 -39.87 -23.73
CA ASN A 417 -7.12 -39.06 -24.10
C ASN A 417 -8.37 -39.44 -23.28
N ASN A 418 -8.47 -40.68 -22.78
CA ASN A 418 -9.55 -41.16 -21.91
C ASN A 418 -9.36 -40.83 -20.41
N GLN A 419 -8.28 -40.12 -20.05
CA GLN A 419 -7.90 -39.76 -18.68
C GLN A 419 -7.81 -38.24 -18.45
N LEU A 420 -8.02 -37.42 -19.48
CA LEU A 420 -7.93 -35.94 -19.39
C LEU A 420 -8.82 -35.36 -18.28
N ASP A 421 -9.99 -35.95 -18.07
CA ASP A 421 -10.99 -35.57 -17.07
C ASP A 421 -10.86 -36.35 -15.74
N LYS A 422 -9.74 -37.07 -15.52
CA LYS A 422 -9.57 -37.98 -14.37
C LYS A 422 -8.23 -37.86 -13.66
N VAL A 423 -7.29 -37.10 -14.21
CA VAL A 423 -5.94 -36.95 -13.67
C VAL A 423 -5.83 -35.66 -12.88
N VAL A 424 -5.36 -35.79 -11.65
CA VAL A 424 -4.95 -34.68 -10.79
C VAL A 424 -3.44 -34.75 -10.60
N ILE A 425 -2.81 -33.58 -10.72
CA ILE A 425 -1.42 -33.37 -10.34
C ILE A 425 -1.37 -32.10 -9.51
N ALA A 426 -0.88 -32.23 -8.28
CA ALA A 426 -0.87 -31.14 -7.30
C ALA A 426 0.37 -31.26 -6.40
N GLU A 427 0.72 -30.19 -5.68
CA GLU A 427 1.72 -30.30 -4.60
C GLU A 427 1.22 -31.32 -3.57
N SER A 428 2.09 -32.23 -3.12
CA SER A 428 1.68 -33.35 -2.24
C SER A 428 0.97 -32.90 -0.97
N ALA A 429 1.34 -31.74 -0.42
CA ALA A 429 0.79 -31.19 0.81
C ALA A 429 -0.70 -30.80 0.71
N ILE A 430 -1.21 -30.60 -0.51
CA ILE A 430 -2.56 -30.14 -0.80
C ILE A 430 -3.29 -31.08 -1.75
N PHE A 431 -2.77 -32.29 -1.99
CA PHE A 431 -3.34 -33.21 -2.98
C PHE A 431 -4.76 -33.64 -2.58
N PRO A 432 -5.78 -33.51 -3.47
CA PRO A 432 -7.17 -33.80 -3.13
C PRO A 432 -7.47 -35.31 -3.10
N GLU A 433 -8.47 -35.72 -2.30
CA GLU A 433 -8.91 -37.13 -2.19
C GLU A 433 -9.65 -37.64 -3.43
N ALA A 434 -10.17 -36.73 -4.27
CA ALA A 434 -10.92 -37.03 -5.48
C ALA A 434 -10.46 -36.17 -6.65
N TYR A 435 -10.94 -36.49 -7.86
CA TYR A 435 -10.68 -35.66 -9.03
C TYR A 435 -11.22 -34.24 -8.82
N VAL A 436 -10.42 -33.25 -9.18
CA VAL A 436 -10.79 -31.84 -9.26
C VAL A 436 -10.27 -31.26 -10.58
N SER A 437 -11.05 -30.41 -11.23
CA SER A 437 -10.63 -29.73 -12.45
C SER A 437 -9.61 -28.63 -12.14
N SER A 438 -8.87 -28.16 -13.16
CA SER A 438 -7.93 -27.04 -13.07
C SER A 438 -8.57 -25.70 -12.70
N ASP A 439 -9.88 -25.59 -12.84
CA ASP A 439 -10.67 -24.40 -12.51
C ASP A 439 -10.85 -24.28 -10.99
N VAL A 440 -10.62 -25.38 -10.25
CA VAL A 440 -10.56 -25.35 -8.79
C VAL A 440 -9.21 -24.76 -8.38
N LYS A 441 -9.25 -23.54 -7.84
CA LYS A 441 -8.09 -22.82 -7.32
C LYS A 441 -8.12 -22.81 -5.78
N LEU A 442 -6.95 -22.93 -5.15
CA LEU A 442 -6.74 -22.64 -3.74
C LEU A 442 -6.51 -21.15 -3.55
N ALA A 443 -7.30 -20.50 -2.69
CA ALA A 443 -7.13 -19.09 -2.37
C ALA A 443 -6.38 -18.95 -1.04
N LYS A 444 -5.08 -18.62 -1.10
CA LYS A 444 -4.21 -18.59 0.10
C LYS A 444 -4.45 -17.38 1.02
N ASN A 445 -4.94 -16.28 0.44
CA ASN A 445 -5.15 -15.01 1.14
C ASN A 445 -6.63 -14.60 1.13
N LEU A 446 -7.53 -15.51 0.76
CA LEU A 446 -8.96 -15.25 0.81
C LEU A 446 -9.44 -15.30 2.25
N ILE A 447 -9.65 -14.14 2.86
CA ILE A 447 -10.42 -14.01 4.09
C ILE A 447 -11.90 -14.14 3.69
N VAL A 448 -12.41 -15.38 3.68
CA VAL A 448 -13.84 -15.63 3.51
C VAL A 448 -14.53 -15.25 4.81
N SER A 449 -15.31 -14.17 4.83
CA SER A 449 -16.24 -13.84 5.93
C SER A 449 -17.41 -14.84 6.06
N GLY A 450 -17.23 -16.08 5.60
CA GLY A 450 -18.28 -17.05 5.30
C GLY A 450 -17.91 -18.49 5.66
N ASN A 451 -16.89 -18.70 6.49
CA ASN A 451 -16.82 -19.86 7.38
C ASN A 451 -16.24 -19.40 8.70
N SER A 452 -16.93 -18.45 9.33
CA SER A 452 -16.82 -18.39 10.77
C SER A 452 -17.47 -19.68 11.29
N SER A 453 -16.65 -20.66 11.65
CA SER A 453 -16.74 -21.07 13.05
C SER A 453 -16.70 -19.76 13.82
N SER A 454 -17.88 -19.19 14.13
CA SER A 454 -18.08 -17.85 14.70
C SER A 454 -16.87 -17.52 15.55
N VAL A 455 -15.99 -16.61 15.12
CA VAL A 455 -14.84 -16.24 15.94
C VAL A 455 -15.45 -15.83 17.27
N LYS A 456 -15.27 -16.68 18.27
CA LYS A 456 -15.98 -16.53 19.51
C LYS A 456 -15.28 -15.39 20.22
N ILE A 457 -15.95 -14.25 20.30
CA ILE A 457 -15.43 -13.10 21.03
C ILE A 457 -15.92 -13.22 22.47
N ASN A 458 -14.99 -13.33 23.40
CA ASN A 458 -15.25 -13.33 24.82
C ASN A 458 -14.83 -11.99 25.40
N GLU A 459 -15.58 -11.47 26.37
CA GLU A 459 -15.27 -10.19 27.01
C GLU A 459 -14.89 -10.37 28.47
N ILE A 460 -13.83 -9.69 28.91
CA ILE A 460 -13.43 -9.59 30.31
C ILE A 460 -13.32 -8.11 30.69
N TRP A 461 -14.06 -7.69 31.71
CA TRP A 461 -13.96 -6.32 32.21
C TRP A 461 -12.99 -6.26 33.39
N VAL A 462 -12.17 -5.22 33.44
CA VAL A 462 -11.21 -4.95 34.52
C VAL A 462 -11.35 -3.53 35.07
N SER A 463 -11.01 -3.33 36.34
CA SER A 463 -11.08 -2.01 37.00
C SER A 463 -9.90 -1.76 37.93
N ALA A 464 -9.40 -0.53 37.97
CA ALA A 464 -8.39 -0.13 38.96
C ALA A 464 -8.98 -0.04 40.38
N ASP A 465 -10.30 0.19 40.49
CA ASP A 465 -11.00 0.32 41.76
C ASP A 465 -11.30 -1.06 42.37
N LEU A 466 -10.72 -1.31 43.55
CA LEU A 466 -10.97 -2.54 44.32
C LEU A 466 -12.44 -2.68 44.74
N ASN A 467 -13.17 -1.57 44.81
CA ASN A 467 -14.57 -1.51 45.21
C ASN A 467 -15.56 -1.43 44.03
N ASP A 468 -15.09 -1.59 42.78
CA ASP A 468 -15.96 -1.51 41.60
C ASP A 468 -17.12 -2.51 41.73
N SER A 469 -18.34 -2.02 41.73
CA SER A 469 -19.55 -2.81 42.00
C SER A 469 -20.17 -3.43 40.75
N ASP A 470 -19.63 -3.14 39.56
CA ASP A 470 -20.13 -3.68 38.31
C ASP A 470 -19.87 -5.20 38.23
N PRO A 471 -20.92 -6.03 38.12
CA PRO A 471 -20.78 -7.49 38.12
C PRO A 471 -20.04 -8.04 36.89
N ARG A 472 -19.85 -7.22 35.84
CA ARG A 472 -19.05 -7.58 34.67
C ARG A 472 -17.56 -7.58 34.97
N VAL A 473 -17.10 -6.74 35.90
CA VAL A 473 -15.68 -6.60 36.26
C VAL A 473 -15.20 -7.84 37.00
N LYS A 474 -14.32 -8.61 36.35
CA LYS A 474 -13.78 -9.88 36.89
C LYS A 474 -12.51 -9.69 37.70
N PHE A 475 -11.66 -8.77 37.26
CA PHE A 475 -10.38 -8.49 37.92
C PHE A 475 -10.33 -7.03 38.36
N LYS A 476 -9.78 -6.79 39.57
CA LYS A 476 -9.73 -5.46 40.19
C LYS A 476 -8.34 -5.14 40.73
N GLY A 477 -8.02 -3.85 40.81
CA GLY A 477 -6.78 -3.34 41.38
C GLY A 477 -5.69 -3.09 40.33
N LYS A 478 -4.49 -2.73 40.81
CA LYS A 478 -3.39 -2.24 39.98
C LYS A 478 -2.94 -3.19 38.86
N ASN A 479 -3.00 -4.50 39.08
CA ASN A 479 -2.57 -5.52 38.12
C ASN A 479 -3.75 -6.24 37.42
N ALA A 480 -4.95 -5.66 37.45
CA ALA A 480 -6.15 -6.32 36.93
C ALA A 480 -6.04 -6.73 35.45
N ILE A 481 -5.33 -5.93 34.62
CA ILE A 481 -5.10 -6.23 33.20
C ILE A 481 -4.28 -7.52 33.04
N GLN A 482 -3.12 -7.61 33.69
CA GLN A 482 -2.28 -8.82 33.61
C GLN A 482 -2.97 -10.05 34.19
N LEU A 483 -3.70 -9.90 35.30
CA LEU A 483 -4.45 -11.02 35.89
C LEU A 483 -5.55 -11.54 34.95
N ALA A 484 -6.18 -10.64 34.16
CA ALA A 484 -7.12 -11.05 33.12
C ALA A 484 -6.41 -11.80 31.99
N LEU A 485 -5.28 -11.30 31.50
CA LEU A 485 -4.45 -11.97 30.48
C LEU A 485 -4.01 -13.37 30.92
N ASP A 486 -3.53 -13.51 32.16
CA ASP A 486 -3.10 -14.78 32.75
C ASP A 486 -4.27 -15.78 32.88
N SER A 487 -5.50 -15.29 33.05
CA SER A 487 -6.69 -16.15 33.18
C SER A 487 -7.15 -16.76 31.84
N ILE A 488 -6.76 -16.16 30.72
CA ILE A 488 -7.11 -16.62 29.38
C ILE A 488 -6.14 -17.73 29.00
N THR A 489 -6.63 -18.95 28.79
CA THR A 489 -5.77 -20.12 28.48
C THR A 489 -6.07 -20.75 27.12
N ASP A 490 -7.12 -20.30 26.44
CA ASP A 490 -7.69 -20.88 25.22
C ASP A 490 -7.85 -19.85 24.08
N ALA A 491 -7.15 -18.71 24.15
CA ALA A 491 -7.15 -17.73 23.07
C ALA A 491 -6.58 -18.33 21.77
N GLY A 492 -7.20 -18.00 20.64
CA GLY A 492 -6.78 -18.46 19.33
C GLY A 492 -7.53 -17.72 18.22
N PRO A 493 -7.17 -17.96 16.94
CA PRO A 493 -7.78 -17.27 15.80
C PRO A 493 -9.32 -17.38 15.75
N ASN A 494 -9.89 -18.46 16.29
CA ASN A 494 -11.33 -18.73 16.34
C ASN A 494 -11.98 -18.45 17.71
N ASN A 495 -11.21 -18.05 18.73
CA ASN A 495 -11.67 -17.78 20.09
C ASN A 495 -10.88 -16.58 20.63
N ARG A 496 -11.34 -15.37 20.29
CA ARG A 496 -10.71 -14.11 20.67
C ARG A 496 -11.23 -13.63 22.02
N TYR A 497 -10.43 -12.78 22.64
CA TYR A 497 -10.82 -12.10 23.87
C TYR A 497 -10.68 -10.59 23.69
N ILE A 498 -11.60 -9.85 24.30
CA ILE A 498 -11.49 -8.40 24.50
C ILE A 498 -11.44 -8.12 25.99
N ILE A 499 -10.37 -7.49 26.44
CA ILE A 499 -10.23 -6.98 27.80
C ILE A 499 -10.67 -5.51 27.81
N TRP A 500 -11.85 -5.25 28.34
CA TRP A 500 -12.37 -3.91 28.57
C TRP A 500 -11.79 -3.31 29.85
N VAL A 501 -10.92 -2.32 29.71
CA VAL A 501 -10.23 -1.64 30.79
C VAL A 501 -10.99 -0.37 31.17
N LYS A 502 -11.64 -0.37 32.34
CA LYS A 502 -12.35 0.82 32.83
C LYS A 502 -11.38 1.97 33.10
N LYS A 503 -11.90 3.20 32.96
CA LYS A 503 -11.22 4.43 33.36
C LYS A 503 -10.65 4.31 34.78
N GLY A 504 -9.44 4.81 34.98
CA GLY A 504 -8.73 4.72 36.24
C GLY A 504 -7.22 4.73 36.08
N LEU A 505 -6.54 4.79 37.22
CA LEU A 505 -5.08 4.73 37.32
C LEU A 505 -4.64 3.36 37.85
N TYR A 506 -4.10 2.52 36.97
CA TYR A 506 -3.50 1.22 37.27
C TYR A 506 -2.02 1.44 37.55
N LYS A 507 -1.65 1.70 38.82
CA LYS A 507 -0.27 2.07 39.17
C LYS A 507 0.46 1.02 40.00
N ILE A 508 1.65 0.66 39.57
CA ILE A 508 2.62 -0.15 40.32
C ILE A 508 3.88 0.66 40.65
N THR A 509 4.56 0.32 41.75
CA THR A 509 5.76 1.02 42.23
C THR A 509 6.86 0.12 42.78
N LYS A 510 6.70 -1.21 42.70
CA LYS A 510 7.67 -2.19 43.25
C LYS A 510 7.99 -3.25 42.21
N ALA A 511 9.23 -3.74 42.19
CA ALA A 511 9.66 -4.81 41.30
C ALA A 511 8.78 -6.07 41.40
N THR A 512 8.33 -6.43 42.61
CA THR A 512 7.42 -7.57 42.85
C THR A 512 6.02 -7.42 42.25
N GLU A 513 5.68 -6.26 41.69
CA GLU A 513 4.37 -5.98 41.10
C GLU A 513 4.36 -6.13 39.56
N PHE A 514 5.52 -6.34 38.92
CA PHE A 514 5.66 -6.60 37.49
C PHE A 514 5.28 -8.04 37.17
N LEU A 515 3.98 -8.29 37.00
CA LEU A 515 3.42 -9.63 36.88
C LEU A 515 3.50 -10.24 35.48
N GLY A 516 3.76 -9.46 34.43
CA GLY A 516 3.84 -9.92 33.05
C GLY A 516 5.11 -10.74 32.75
N TYR A 517 5.83 -10.36 31.69
CA TYR A 517 6.98 -11.13 31.25
C TYR A 517 8.08 -11.16 32.32
N ARG A 518 8.67 -12.34 32.56
CA ARG A 518 9.66 -12.55 33.63
C ARG A 518 11.09 -12.23 33.19
N GLY A 519 11.45 -12.59 31.95
CA GLY A 519 12.80 -12.38 31.42
C GLY A 519 13.17 -10.90 31.25
N TYR A 520 12.16 -10.09 30.91
CA TYR A 520 12.23 -8.62 30.96
C TYR A 520 10.99 -8.15 31.71
N PRO A 521 11.08 -7.93 33.04
CA PRO A 521 9.95 -7.63 33.91
C PRO A 521 9.00 -6.58 33.34
N ALA A 522 7.76 -6.99 33.06
CA ALA A 522 6.73 -6.11 32.51
C ALA A 522 5.51 -6.01 33.43
N MET A 523 4.84 -4.87 33.45
CA MET A 523 3.53 -4.75 34.11
C MET A 523 2.47 -5.51 33.31
N VAL A 524 2.49 -5.36 31.99
CA VAL A 524 1.60 -6.03 31.03
C VAL A 524 2.44 -6.78 30.00
N LEU A 525 2.15 -8.07 29.81
CA LEU A 525 2.61 -8.89 28.70
C LEU A 525 1.41 -9.22 27.82
N THR A 526 1.39 -8.71 26.59
CA THR A 526 0.31 -8.95 25.64
C THR A 526 0.23 -10.43 25.25
N LYS A 527 -0.90 -10.82 24.64
CA LYS A 527 -1.16 -12.22 24.27
C LYS A 527 -1.88 -12.28 22.93
N ASP A 528 -1.51 -13.26 22.10
CA ASP A 528 -2.14 -13.49 20.80
C ASP A 528 -3.65 -13.62 20.93
N HIS A 529 -4.35 -12.96 20.01
CA HIS A 529 -5.80 -12.96 19.87
C HIS A 529 -6.55 -12.40 21.10
N VAL A 530 -5.88 -11.58 21.91
CA VAL A 530 -6.46 -10.86 23.05
C VAL A 530 -6.29 -9.36 22.86
N ASP A 531 -7.39 -8.66 22.61
CA ASP A 531 -7.42 -7.21 22.42
C ASP A 531 -7.58 -6.48 23.78
N ILE A 532 -6.98 -5.31 23.96
CA ILE A 532 -7.00 -4.52 25.21
C ILE A 532 -7.56 -3.12 24.95
N PHE A 533 -8.79 -2.87 25.38
CA PHE A 533 -9.53 -1.64 25.07
C PHE A 533 -9.81 -0.80 26.31
N GLY A 534 -9.24 0.39 26.36
CA GLY A 534 -9.54 1.40 27.38
C GLY A 534 -10.79 2.24 27.06
N GLN A 535 -11.05 3.24 27.91
CA GLN A 535 -12.16 4.20 27.78
C GLN A 535 -11.69 5.62 27.40
N GLY A 536 -10.57 5.69 26.67
CA GLY A 536 -9.96 6.89 26.13
C GLY A 536 -8.58 7.13 26.73
N GLU A 537 -7.68 7.66 25.89
CA GLU A 537 -6.27 7.91 26.22
C GLU A 537 -6.10 8.65 27.56
N ASN A 538 -6.91 9.69 27.81
CA ASN A 538 -6.82 10.49 29.05
C ASN A 538 -7.60 9.92 30.24
N ASN A 539 -8.37 8.85 30.04
CA ASN A 539 -9.25 8.26 31.06
C ASN A 539 -8.68 6.96 31.63
N THR A 540 -7.90 6.21 30.85
CA THR A 540 -7.38 4.89 31.23
C THR A 540 -5.86 4.95 31.23
N ILE A 541 -5.25 4.91 32.41
CA ILE A 541 -3.81 5.12 32.59
C ILE A 541 -3.19 3.92 33.30
N VAL A 542 -2.20 3.30 32.67
CA VAL A 542 -1.40 2.20 33.19
C VAL A 542 0.00 2.74 33.47
N TRP A 543 0.41 2.71 34.74
CA TRP A 543 1.61 3.39 35.23
C TRP A 543 2.54 2.41 35.94
N ALA A 544 3.75 2.23 35.41
CA ALA A 544 4.82 1.54 36.09
C ALA A 544 5.94 2.52 36.48
N GLU A 545 6.40 2.42 37.73
CA GLU A 545 7.46 3.27 38.27
C GLU A 545 8.40 2.44 39.15
N LEU A 546 9.69 2.71 39.04
CA LEU A 546 10.69 2.17 39.98
C LEU A 546 11.25 3.28 40.88
N PRO A 547 11.73 2.92 42.09
CA PRO A 547 12.49 3.82 42.93
C PRO A 547 13.67 4.47 42.19
N TYR A 548 14.01 5.68 42.62
CA TYR A 548 15.12 6.41 42.03
C TYR A 548 16.46 5.72 42.28
N SER A 549 16.70 5.20 43.48
CA SER A 549 17.89 4.41 43.80
C SER A 549 17.76 2.98 43.28
N ASP A 550 18.77 2.48 42.57
CA ASP A 550 18.79 1.09 42.08
C ASP A 550 18.82 0.07 43.22
N ALA A 551 19.44 0.43 44.35
CA ALA A 551 19.47 -0.40 45.54
C ALA A 551 18.08 -0.63 46.16
N ASP A 552 17.11 0.25 45.87
CA ASP A 552 15.76 0.21 46.45
C ASP A 552 14.76 -0.55 45.55
N ILE A 553 15.15 -0.95 44.32
CA ILE A 553 14.27 -1.70 43.39
C ILE A 553 13.86 -3.04 44.01
N GLY A 554 14.80 -3.73 44.66
CA GLY A 554 14.59 -5.03 45.27
C GLY A 554 14.41 -6.17 44.24
N PRO A 555 14.08 -7.38 44.71
CA PRO A 555 13.81 -8.51 43.83
C PRO A 555 12.45 -8.37 43.11
N SER A 556 12.39 -8.86 41.89
CA SER A 556 11.16 -9.09 41.13
C SER A 556 10.35 -10.24 41.74
N ILE A 557 9.17 -10.51 41.18
CA ILE A 557 8.22 -11.50 41.71
C ILE A 557 8.72 -12.95 41.63
N ASP A 558 9.70 -13.24 40.78
CA ASP A 558 10.39 -14.53 40.70
C ASP A 558 11.59 -14.65 41.67
N GLY A 559 11.87 -13.61 42.45
CA GLY A 559 12.97 -13.54 43.39
C GLY A 559 14.29 -13.04 42.81
N ASN A 560 14.40 -12.86 41.49
CA ASN A 560 15.61 -12.35 40.85
C ASN A 560 15.69 -10.81 40.94
N ILE A 561 16.91 -10.28 41.01
CA ILE A 561 17.15 -8.83 40.93
C ILE A 561 17.57 -8.52 39.49
N TYR A 562 16.74 -7.75 38.80
CA TYR A 562 17.03 -7.26 37.46
C TYR A 562 17.54 -5.81 37.50
N PRO A 563 18.40 -5.39 36.57
CA PRO A 563 18.74 -3.98 36.38
C PRO A 563 17.51 -3.20 35.87
N ARG A 564 17.44 -1.88 36.14
CA ARG A 564 16.27 -1.07 35.72
C ARG A 564 16.04 -1.09 34.21
N GLU A 565 17.12 -1.27 33.45
CA GLU A 565 17.16 -1.37 31.99
C GLU A 565 16.53 -2.67 31.47
N GLN A 566 15.89 -3.47 32.32
CA GLN A 566 15.08 -4.62 31.91
C GLN A 566 13.60 -4.48 32.28
N TYR A 567 13.21 -3.48 33.08
CA TYR A 567 11.82 -3.27 33.47
C TYR A 567 11.08 -2.37 32.48
N GLN A 568 9.82 -2.69 32.21
CA GLN A 568 9.00 -2.01 31.20
C GLN A 568 7.53 -1.95 31.65
N THR A 569 6.75 -1.02 31.10
CA THR A 569 5.30 -1.00 31.39
C THR A 569 4.61 -2.08 30.58
N VAL A 570 4.87 -2.13 29.28
CA VAL A 570 4.32 -3.13 28.36
C VAL A 570 5.46 -3.85 27.66
N TYR A 571 5.36 -5.16 27.64
CA TYR A 571 6.13 -6.01 26.74
C TYR A 571 5.14 -6.60 25.75
N ASP A 572 5.29 -6.28 24.47
CA ASP A 572 4.39 -6.75 23.42
C ASP A 572 5.01 -7.92 22.64
N TYR A 573 4.49 -9.12 22.88
CA TYR A 573 4.85 -10.32 22.12
C TYR A 573 3.73 -10.81 21.21
N ALA A 574 2.56 -10.18 21.25
CA ALA A 574 1.41 -10.69 20.54
C ALA A 574 1.62 -10.59 19.03
N ASP A 575 1.31 -11.67 18.32
CA ASP A 575 1.37 -11.76 16.87
C ASP A 575 0.15 -11.12 16.20
N ASP A 576 -1.00 -11.17 16.88
CA ASP A 576 -2.28 -10.62 16.44
C ASP A 576 -3.07 -10.13 17.65
N SER A 577 -2.96 -8.84 17.95
CA SER A 577 -3.78 -8.17 18.95
C SER A 577 -3.96 -6.69 18.62
N GLU A 578 -4.98 -6.10 19.20
CA GLU A 578 -5.23 -4.66 19.15
C GLU A 578 -5.22 -4.04 20.56
N ILE A 579 -4.50 -2.93 20.71
CA ILE A 579 -4.56 -2.09 21.92
C ILE A 579 -5.16 -0.74 21.56
N LYS A 580 -6.16 -0.30 22.34
CA LYS A 580 -6.93 0.90 22.00
C LYS A 580 -7.27 1.77 23.20
N ASP A 581 -7.32 3.09 22.99
CA ASP A 581 -7.95 4.07 23.90
C ASP A 581 -7.39 4.06 25.33
N ILE A 582 -6.05 4.00 25.46
CA ILE A 582 -5.35 3.81 26.74
C ILE A 582 -3.98 4.51 26.74
N THR A 583 -3.51 4.97 27.90
CA THR A 583 -2.14 5.49 28.08
C THR A 583 -1.31 4.56 28.95
N PHE A 584 -0.10 4.25 28.51
CA PHE A 584 0.95 3.62 29.29
C PHE A 584 2.01 4.64 29.70
N ILE A 585 2.48 4.53 30.94
CA ILE A 585 3.49 5.43 31.51
C ILE A 585 4.59 4.61 32.18
N ALA A 586 5.82 4.78 31.71
CA ALA A 586 7.02 4.35 32.39
C ALA A 586 7.65 5.51 33.15
N LYS A 587 8.08 5.29 34.40
CA LYS A 587 8.93 6.23 35.12
C LYS A 587 10.16 5.55 35.70
N ASN A 588 11.33 6.03 35.29
CA ASN A 588 12.63 5.50 35.69
C ASN A 588 12.84 4.00 35.33
N LEU A 589 12.32 3.56 34.17
CA LEU A 589 12.37 2.19 33.64
C LEU A 589 13.25 2.10 32.38
N ARG A 590 13.26 0.95 31.69
CA ARG A 590 13.83 0.84 30.34
C ARG A 590 12.95 1.60 29.32
N TYR A 591 11.74 1.10 29.08
CA TYR A 591 10.81 1.62 28.08
C TYR A 591 9.37 1.68 28.62
N THR A 592 8.52 2.48 27.97
CA THR A 592 7.08 2.39 28.17
C THR A 592 6.55 1.12 27.53
N ILE A 593 6.85 0.92 26.24
CA ILE A 593 6.56 -0.30 25.51
C ILE A 593 7.84 -0.86 24.87
N HIS A 594 7.95 -2.18 24.86
CA HIS A 594 8.99 -2.90 24.14
C HIS A 594 8.37 -3.92 23.21
N ILE A 595 8.75 -3.84 21.94
CA ILE A 595 8.35 -4.77 20.90
C ILE A 595 9.64 -5.35 20.34
N ASP A 596 9.99 -6.57 20.73
CA ASP A 596 11.24 -7.22 20.31
C ASP A 596 11.09 -8.73 20.48
N ASN A 597 10.30 -9.34 19.59
CA ASN A 597 10.02 -10.77 19.61
C ASN A 597 10.94 -11.49 18.62
N PRO A 598 11.86 -12.38 19.04
CA PRO A 598 12.63 -13.20 18.10
C PRO A 598 11.75 -14.13 17.26
N ASN A 599 10.50 -14.37 17.67
CA ASN A 599 9.49 -15.11 16.90
C ASN A 599 8.50 -14.19 16.17
N GLY A 600 8.72 -12.86 16.14
CA GLY A 600 7.78 -11.89 15.58
C GLY A 600 7.69 -11.90 14.05
N ALA A 601 8.23 -12.91 13.38
CA ALA A 601 8.18 -13.00 11.93
C ALA A 601 6.73 -13.05 11.44
N ASP A 602 6.40 -12.26 10.42
CA ASP A 602 5.05 -12.14 9.83
C ASP A 602 3.94 -11.70 10.82
N SER A 603 4.30 -11.19 12.01
CA SER A 603 3.32 -10.70 12.99
C SER A 603 2.67 -9.38 12.55
N THR A 604 1.44 -9.14 13.00
CA THR A 604 0.69 -7.89 12.75
C THR A 604 0.18 -7.27 14.05
N ARG A 605 0.67 -6.07 14.37
CA ARG A 605 0.30 -5.33 15.61
C ARG A 605 -0.50 -4.09 15.28
N LYS A 606 -1.52 -3.79 16.09
CA LYS A 606 -2.40 -2.65 15.90
C LYS A 606 -2.57 -1.84 17.18
N TYR A 607 -2.41 -0.54 17.06
CA TYR A 607 -2.61 0.41 18.15
C TYR A 607 -3.47 1.58 17.68
N GLU A 608 -4.56 1.86 18.39
CA GLU A 608 -5.46 2.98 18.08
C GLU A 608 -5.64 3.91 19.27
N ASN A 609 -5.30 5.19 19.11
CA ASN A 609 -5.44 6.22 20.15
C ASN A 609 -4.75 5.83 21.47
N VAL A 610 -3.50 5.34 21.36
CA VAL A 610 -2.68 4.89 22.50
C VAL A 610 -1.61 5.93 22.84
N GLY A 611 -1.46 6.21 24.13
CA GLY A 611 -0.41 7.07 24.67
C GLY A 611 0.77 6.28 25.24
N TYR A 612 2.00 6.61 24.86
CA TYR A 612 3.23 6.05 25.44
C TYR A 612 4.07 7.17 26.06
N ILE A 613 4.22 7.17 27.38
CA ILE A 613 4.90 8.27 28.09
C ILE A 613 6.05 7.75 28.94
N PHE A 614 7.27 8.15 28.61
CA PHE A 614 8.43 7.96 29.48
C PHE A 614 8.69 9.21 30.33
N LYS A 615 8.78 9.02 31.65
CA LYS A 615 9.09 10.07 32.63
C LYS A 615 10.38 9.82 33.40
N GLY A 616 11.06 10.90 33.76
CA GLY A 616 12.27 10.87 34.57
C GLY A 616 13.56 10.72 33.75
N ASP A 617 14.67 10.57 34.45
CA ASP A 617 16.04 10.67 33.93
C ASP A 617 16.91 9.43 34.21
N LYS A 618 16.27 8.30 34.57
CA LYS A 618 16.95 7.01 34.77
C LYS A 618 16.42 5.88 33.90
N GLY A 619 17.32 4.99 33.48
CA GLY A 619 17.05 3.83 32.62
C GLY A 619 17.35 4.12 31.16
N SER A 620 16.59 3.57 30.20
CA SER A 620 16.85 3.78 28.76
C SER A 620 16.12 5.00 28.17
N LEU A 621 15.22 5.61 28.94
CA LEU A 621 14.62 6.93 28.69
C LEU A 621 13.72 7.04 27.45
N THR A 622 13.55 5.95 26.70
CA THR A 622 12.80 5.94 25.44
C THR A 622 11.36 5.52 25.69
N ALA A 623 10.38 6.18 25.08
CA ALA A 623 8.98 5.79 25.29
C ALA A 623 8.68 4.46 24.60
N MET A 624 8.97 4.36 23.31
CA MET A 624 8.81 3.15 22.51
C MET A 624 10.17 2.63 22.04
N GLY A 625 10.66 1.53 22.61
CA GLY A 625 11.88 0.86 22.17
C GLY A 625 11.54 -0.42 21.42
N CYS A 626 11.88 -0.52 20.14
CA CYS A 626 11.43 -1.61 19.28
C CYS A 626 12.58 -2.24 18.48
N GLY A 627 12.51 -3.54 18.28
CA GLY A 627 13.27 -4.32 17.30
C GLY A 627 12.27 -5.05 16.39
N THR A 628 12.45 -4.98 15.08
CA THR A 628 11.55 -5.68 14.15
C THR A 628 12.02 -7.08 13.80
N SER A 629 11.10 -7.89 13.31
CA SER A 629 11.34 -9.19 12.70
C SER A 629 10.96 -9.22 11.23
N SER A 630 11.40 -10.27 10.52
CA SER A 630 11.13 -10.41 9.09
C SER A 630 9.63 -10.47 8.80
N GLY A 631 9.14 -9.59 7.92
CA GLY A 631 7.73 -9.52 7.53
C GLY A 631 6.78 -8.94 8.60
N GLU A 632 7.30 -8.49 9.75
CA GLU A 632 6.51 -7.84 10.80
C GLU A 632 5.85 -6.56 10.30
N ARG A 633 4.59 -6.32 10.69
CA ARG A 633 3.83 -5.11 10.34
C ARG A 633 3.17 -4.49 11.56
N THR A 634 3.47 -3.23 11.83
CA THR A 634 2.91 -2.49 12.95
C THR A 634 2.16 -1.26 12.48
N TYR A 635 0.91 -1.09 12.95
CA TYR A 635 0.02 0.00 12.58
C TYR A 635 -0.38 0.82 13.80
N ILE A 636 -0.16 2.13 13.75
CA ILE A 636 -0.48 3.09 14.82
C ILE A 636 -1.33 4.21 14.24
N THR A 637 -2.56 4.33 14.75
CA THR A 637 -3.50 5.40 14.34
C THR A 637 -3.87 6.27 15.53
N GLY A 638 -3.60 7.58 15.44
CA GLY A 638 -3.79 8.53 16.53
C GLY A 638 -2.84 8.30 17.71
N GLY A 639 -3.16 8.89 18.86
CA GLY A 639 -2.38 8.77 20.10
C GLY A 639 -1.11 9.62 20.11
N ARG A 640 -0.21 9.33 21.06
CA ARG A 640 1.06 10.07 21.21
C ARG A 640 2.17 9.24 21.85
N SER A 641 3.40 9.66 21.61
CA SER A 641 4.60 9.19 22.30
C SER A 641 5.36 10.37 22.89
N LEU A 642 5.70 10.30 24.18
CA LEU A 642 6.41 11.36 24.89
C LEU A 642 7.60 10.84 25.68
N SER A 643 8.76 11.49 25.56
CA SER A 643 9.91 11.28 26.46
C SER A 643 10.37 12.58 27.10
N ASP A 644 10.59 12.55 28.43
CA ASP A 644 11.17 13.69 29.16
C ASP A 644 12.62 13.99 28.74
N LYS A 645 13.43 12.98 28.39
CA LYS A 645 14.90 13.13 28.25
C LYS A 645 15.49 12.59 26.94
N ASN A 646 14.88 11.59 26.34
CA ASN A 646 15.43 10.89 25.17
C ASN A 646 14.42 10.89 24.03
N VAL A 647 14.40 9.85 23.19
CA VAL A 647 13.54 9.81 22.01
C VAL A 647 12.16 9.22 22.31
N PRO A 648 11.09 9.73 21.68
CA PRO A 648 9.76 9.14 21.74
C PRO A 648 9.71 7.74 21.13
N PHE A 649 10.37 7.55 19.98
CA PHE A 649 10.39 6.28 19.25
C PHE A 649 11.82 5.91 18.87
N ALA A 650 12.22 4.68 19.16
CA ALA A 650 13.45 4.09 18.64
C ALA A 650 13.14 2.71 18.11
N CYS A 651 13.51 2.46 16.86
CA CYS A 651 13.33 1.18 16.20
C CYS A 651 14.63 0.78 15.51
N HIS A 652 15.02 -0.47 15.68
CA HIS A 652 16.01 -1.10 14.82
C HIS A 652 15.37 -2.26 14.07
N ASN A 653 15.87 -2.56 12.87
CA ASN A 653 15.61 -3.85 12.25
C ASN A 653 16.57 -4.88 12.87
N ASN A 654 16.44 -6.13 12.48
CA ASN A 654 17.38 -7.19 12.86
C ASN A 654 18.02 -7.77 11.59
N ILE A 655 19.00 -8.64 11.76
CA ILE A 655 19.65 -9.30 10.62
C ILE A 655 18.83 -10.46 10.07
N ALA A 656 19.11 -10.82 8.81
CA ALA A 656 18.60 -12.03 8.16
C ALA A 656 17.11 -12.08 7.91
N PHE A 657 16.58 -11.02 7.31
CA PHE A 657 15.19 -11.00 6.88
C PHE A 657 15.01 -11.67 5.52
N ASP A 658 13.88 -12.37 5.37
CA ASP A 658 13.36 -12.89 4.10
C ASP A 658 12.33 -11.94 3.47
N LYS A 659 11.70 -11.10 4.30
CA LYS A 659 10.71 -10.07 3.95
C LYS A 659 10.96 -8.78 4.75
N PRO A 660 10.75 -7.60 4.15
CA PRO A 660 10.89 -6.34 4.85
C PRO A 660 9.86 -6.22 5.98
N SER A 661 10.26 -5.57 7.06
CA SER A 661 9.39 -5.13 8.15
C SER A 661 8.73 -3.78 7.83
N TYR A 662 7.64 -3.45 8.53
CA TYR A 662 6.81 -2.28 8.22
C TYR A 662 6.26 -1.62 9.49
N TRP A 663 6.39 -0.29 9.56
CA TRP A 663 5.75 0.57 10.55
C TRP A 663 4.90 1.63 9.85
N SER A 664 3.69 1.87 10.34
CA SER A 664 2.82 2.97 9.88
C SER A 664 2.31 3.78 11.07
N PHE A 665 2.54 5.09 11.02
CA PHE A 665 1.99 6.05 11.95
C PHE A 665 1.06 7.00 11.20
N LYS A 666 -0.20 7.09 11.64
CA LYS A 666 -1.22 7.98 11.07
C LYS A 666 -1.77 8.91 12.14
N GLY A 667 -1.57 10.20 12.01
CA GLY A 667 -2.07 11.20 12.98
C GLY A 667 -1.45 11.10 14.37
N HIS A 668 -0.26 10.51 14.50
CA HIS A 668 0.43 10.33 15.79
C HIS A 668 1.25 11.57 16.17
N ASN A 669 1.31 11.90 17.46
CA ASN A 669 2.14 12.99 17.98
C ASN A 669 3.40 12.45 18.67
N PHE A 670 4.58 12.90 18.26
CA PHE A 670 5.85 12.57 18.91
C PHE A 670 6.40 13.79 19.65
N THR A 671 6.64 13.67 20.96
CA THR A 671 7.11 14.78 21.79
C THR A 671 8.35 14.40 22.61
N ALA A 672 9.44 15.15 22.48
CA ALA A 672 10.60 15.05 23.37
C ALA A 672 10.83 16.39 24.07
N LEU A 673 11.07 16.40 25.39
CA LEU A 673 11.23 17.67 26.11
C LEU A 673 12.65 18.23 26.07
N GLU A 674 13.68 17.38 25.98
CA GLU A 674 15.09 17.79 26.02
C GLU A 674 15.92 17.25 24.85
N ASN A 675 15.31 16.49 23.94
CA ASN A 675 15.99 15.86 22.83
C ASN A 675 15.39 16.35 21.49
N VAL A 676 16.23 16.55 20.48
CA VAL A 676 15.80 17.00 19.15
C VAL A 676 15.24 15.87 18.28
N TYR A 677 15.48 14.61 18.63
CA TYR A 677 14.99 13.48 17.85
C TYR A 677 13.58 13.07 18.25
N PHE A 678 12.67 12.99 17.28
CA PHE A 678 11.35 12.37 17.48
C PHE A 678 11.37 10.86 17.25
N ALA A 679 12.29 10.40 16.40
CA ALA A 679 12.49 8.99 16.11
C ALA A 679 13.96 8.65 15.82
N TYR A 680 14.38 7.44 16.20
CA TYR A 680 15.57 6.77 15.69
C TYR A 680 15.18 5.56 14.87
N MET A 681 15.64 5.53 13.63
CA MET A 681 15.53 4.37 12.73
C MET A 681 16.94 3.84 12.50
N GLN A 682 17.23 2.68 13.08
CA GLN A 682 18.55 2.08 13.09
C GLN A 682 18.61 0.89 12.13
N SER A 683 19.61 0.89 11.25
CA SER A 683 19.94 -0.23 10.37
C SER A 683 20.96 -1.17 11.03
N ASP A 684 20.59 -2.44 11.16
CA ASP A 684 21.38 -3.49 11.80
C ASP A 684 21.85 -4.57 10.83
N GLY A 685 21.39 -4.56 9.57
CA GLY A 685 21.81 -5.50 8.54
C GLY A 685 20.73 -6.48 8.08
N SER A 686 19.46 -6.04 8.00
CA SER A 686 18.37 -6.85 7.43
C SER A 686 18.63 -7.24 5.98
N LEU A 687 19.32 -6.37 5.24
CA LEU A 687 19.60 -6.37 3.79
C LEU A 687 18.36 -6.19 2.91
N LEU A 688 17.26 -5.72 3.47
CA LEU A 688 16.01 -5.45 2.76
C LEU A 688 15.58 -4.00 2.93
N GLU A 689 14.60 -3.59 2.14
CA GLU A 689 13.94 -2.28 2.22
C GLU A 689 12.81 -2.30 3.26
N ASP A 690 13.19 -2.30 4.55
CA ASP A 690 12.27 -2.11 5.68
C ASP A 690 11.56 -0.76 5.56
N GLN A 691 10.37 -0.61 6.15
CA GLN A 691 9.49 0.52 5.83
C GLN A 691 9.00 1.27 7.07
N LEU A 692 9.02 2.59 7.00
CA LEU A 692 8.40 3.52 7.91
C LEU A 692 7.50 4.49 7.14
N GLU A 693 6.21 4.44 7.39
CA GLU A 693 5.22 5.36 6.84
C GLU A 693 4.77 6.37 7.91
N LEU A 694 4.84 7.66 7.57
CA LEU A 694 4.39 8.77 8.43
C LEU A 694 3.30 9.57 7.71
N ILE A 695 2.06 9.58 8.22
CA ILE A 695 0.95 10.31 7.60
C ILE A 695 0.30 11.23 8.63
N GLY A 696 0.29 12.54 8.39
CA GLY A 696 -0.38 13.48 9.28
C GLY A 696 0.24 13.56 10.69
N CYS A 697 1.50 13.16 10.85
CA CYS A 697 2.17 13.15 12.15
C CYS A 697 2.67 14.53 12.56
N SER A 698 2.74 14.77 13.86
CA SER A 698 3.18 16.04 14.45
C SER A 698 4.33 15.86 15.43
N PHE A 699 5.17 16.89 15.55
CA PHE A 699 6.38 16.85 16.38
C PHE A 699 6.36 17.98 17.44
N GLY A 700 6.53 17.61 18.70
CA GLY A 700 6.33 18.49 19.85
C GLY A 700 7.54 18.62 20.78
N GLY A 701 7.54 19.67 21.58
CA GLY A 701 8.63 19.98 22.51
C GLY A 701 9.87 20.45 21.76
N MET A 702 11.00 19.79 21.99
CA MET A 702 12.25 19.99 21.24
C MET A 702 12.37 19.04 20.04
N ALA A 703 11.47 18.08 19.87
CA ALA A 703 11.59 17.06 18.83
C ALA A 703 11.27 17.63 17.44
N TYR A 704 12.21 17.52 16.50
CA TYR A 704 12.04 17.88 15.09
C TYR A 704 12.95 17.09 14.15
N THR A 705 13.72 16.11 14.64
CA THR A 705 14.71 15.34 13.86
C THR A 705 14.33 13.87 13.75
N LEU A 706 14.38 13.32 12.53
CA LEU A 706 14.42 11.89 12.27
C LEU A 706 15.88 11.46 12.19
N GLY A 707 16.34 10.71 13.19
CA GLY A 707 17.69 10.17 13.20
C GLY A 707 17.74 8.84 12.45
N TYR A 708 18.50 8.82 11.35
CA TYR A 708 18.73 7.63 10.55
C TYR A 708 20.15 7.14 10.77
N VAL A 709 20.26 6.08 11.56
CA VAL A 709 21.51 5.64 12.18
C VAL A 709 21.78 4.17 11.86
N GLN A 710 22.95 3.69 12.24
CA GLN A 710 23.29 2.28 12.07
C GLN A 710 24.04 1.75 13.28
N VAL A 711 23.90 0.45 13.51
CA VAL A 711 24.87 -0.33 14.29
C VAL A 711 25.60 -1.31 13.36
N TRP A 712 24.90 -1.87 12.37
CA TRP A 712 25.37 -2.91 11.44
C TRP A 712 26.03 -4.09 12.17
N LEU A 713 25.30 -5.19 12.34
CA LEU A 713 25.71 -6.23 13.28
C LEU A 713 26.80 -7.16 12.72
N THR A 714 26.91 -7.35 11.41
CA THR A 714 27.91 -8.23 10.79
C THR A 714 28.27 -7.81 9.36
N GLY A 715 29.55 -7.92 9.00
CA GLY A 715 30.07 -7.74 7.64
C GLY A 715 30.56 -9.05 7.04
N ASN A 716 30.14 -10.21 7.58
CA ASN A 716 30.69 -11.50 7.20
C ASN A 716 30.41 -11.83 5.71
N THR A 717 31.48 -11.86 4.94
CA THR A 717 31.48 -12.13 3.50
C THR A 717 31.02 -13.54 3.13
N GLU A 718 31.15 -14.53 4.02
CA GLU A 718 30.67 -15.90 3.77
C GLU A 718 29.13 -15.97 3.75
N THR A 719 28.49 -15.05 4.47
CA THR A 719 27.02 -14.91 4.54
C THR A 719 26.48 -13.77 3.68
N ASN A 720 27.32 -13.18 2.82
CA ASN A 720 26.97 -12.06 1.95
C ASN A 720 26.39 -10.82 2.68
N ARG A 721 26.86 -10.56 3.91
CA ARG A 721 26.44 -9.43 4.77
C ARG A 721 27.28 -8.17 4.58
N ASP A 722 28.16 -8.17 3.58
CA ASP A 722 29.09 -7.10 3.25
C ASP A 722 28.53 -6.10 2.23
N SER A 723 27.26 -5.75 2.36
CA SER A 723 26.59 -4.76 1.51
C SER A 723 27.11 -3.37 1.82
N PHE A 724 27.45 -2.58 0.79
CA PHE A 724 27.78 -1.16 0.93
C PHE A 724 26.59 -0.27 1.30
N ASP A 725 25.38 -0.73 1.02
CA ASP A 725 24.16 0.00 1.28
C ASP A 725 23.64 -0.36 2.67
N HIS A 726 23.90 0.53 3.62
CA HIS A 726 23.41 0.44 4.99
C HIS A 726 22.09 1.21 5.19
N ALA A 727 21.49 1.74 4.12
CA ALA A 727 20.20 2.45 4.15
C ALA A 727 19.02 1.47 4.02
N GLU A 728 18.70 0.74 5.08
CA GLU A 728 17.69 -0.32 5.04
C GLU A 728 16.24 0.17 5.21
N TRP A 729 16.01 1.33 5.84
CA TRP A 729 14.68 1.89 6.02
C TRP A 729 14.25 2.88 4.93
N MET A 730 13.16 2.52 4.28
CA MET A 730 12.31 3.33 3.41
C MET A 730 11.33 4.17 4.22
N VAL A 731 11.44 5.49 4.11
CA VAL A 731 10.64 6.45 4.83
C VAL A 731 9.74 7.16 3.82
N THR A 732 8.44 6.94 3.95
CA THR A 732 7.39 7.44 3.04
C THR A 732 6.29 8.15 3.82
N GLY A 733 5.41 8.88 3.14
CA GLY A 733 4.32 9.59 3.81
C GLY A 733 3.91 10.91 3.18
N TYR A 734 3.06 11.64 3.91
CA TYR A 734 2.59 13.00 3.58
C TYR A 734 1.89 13.67 4.77
N GLY A 735 1.73 14.99 4.73
CA GLY A 735 0.96 15.78 5.69
C GLY A 735 1.58 15.90 7.07
N ASN A 736 2.88 15.59 7.20
CA ASN A 736 3.59 15.66 8.49
C ASN A 736 4.07 17.09 8.76
N ASP A 737 4.27 17.42 10.04
CA ASP A 737 5.01 18.63 10.41
C ASP A 737 6.43 18.63 9.77
N PRO A 738 7.04 19.80 9.51
CA PRO A 738 8.40 19.86 9.01
C PRO A 738 9.39 19.18 9.97
N PHE A 739 10.35 18.44 9.41
CA PHE A 739 11.40 17.80 10.19
C PHE A 739 12.77 17.85 9.50
N LEU A 740 13.81 17.61 10.30
CA LEU A 740 15.20 17.45 9.88
C LEU A 740 15.50 15.97 9.69
N PHE A 741 15.99 15.59 8.52
CA PHE A 741 16.47 14.22 8.29
C PHE A 741 17.98 14.16 8.52
N LYS A 742 18.41 13.45 9.55
CA LYS A 742 19.83 13.29 9.88
C LYS A 742 20.29 11.88 9.53
N ASN A 743 21.09 11.78 8.47
CA ASN A 743 21.62 10.50 7.98
C ASN A 743 23.08 10.28 8.42
N ASP A 744 23.24 9.40 9.41
CA ASP A 744 24.51 9.03 10.03
C ASP A 744 24.92 7.58 9.69
N ILE A 745 24.38 6.99 8.61
CA ILE A 745 24.79 5.66 8.17
C ILE A 745 26.15 5.68 7.45
N SER A 746 26.75 4.50 7.27
CA SER A 746 28.09 4.29 6.71
C SER A 746 28.03 3.29 5.54
N GLY A 747 29.00 2.37 5.44
CA GLY A 747 29.15 1.41 4.33
C GLY A 747 30.08 1.97 3.25
N GLN A 748 31.39 1.95 3.49
CA GLN A 748 32.36 2.53 2.58
C GLN A 748 32.47 1.70 1.30
N SER A 749 32.39 2.36 0.15
CA SER A 749 32.56 1.76 -1.18
C SER A 749 33.57 2.56 -1.99
N LEU A 750 34.15 1.95 -3.03
CA LEU A 750 35.01 2.67 -3.97
C LEU A 750 34.16 3.53 -4.91
N LEU A 751 34.54 4.79 -5.07
CA LEU A 751 33.99 5.72 -6.05
C LEU A 751 35.09 6.13 -7.02
N PHE A 752 34.85 5.87 -8.31
CA PHE A 752 35.70 6.26 -9.41
C PHE A 752 35.06 7.46 -10.13
N LYS A 753 35.72 8.61 -10.15
CA LYS A 753 35.25 9.84 -10.81
C LYS A 753 36.16 10.21 -11.97
N SER A 754 35.61 10.46 -13.16
CA SER A 754 36.43 10.97 -14.27
C SER A 754 36.97 12.37 -13.94
N THR A 755 38.19 12.66 -14.39
CA THR A 755 38.75 14.03 -14.27
C THR A 755 38.17 14.99 -15.31
N ALA A 756 37.63 14.46 -16.39
CA ALA A 756 36.89 15.21 -17.42
C ALA A 756 35.39 15.29 -17.10
N VAL A 757 34.73 16.31 -17.66
CA VAL A 757 33.28 16.57 -17.51
C VAL A 757 32.59 16.64 -18.87
N GLY A 758 31.27 16.47 -18.91
CA GLY A 758 30.46 16.57 -20.14
C GLY A 758 29.81 15.24 -20.56
N LEU A 759 28.83 15.35 -21.47
CA LEU A 759 27.89 14.27 -21.86
C LEU A 759 28.56 13.02 -22.45
N SER A 760 29.79 13.12 -22.96
CA SER A 760 30.51 12.01 -23.56
C SER A 760 31.35 11.20 -22.56
N ASN A 761 31.39 11.61 -21.28
CA ASN A 761 32.22 10.94 -20.29
C ASN A 761 31.47 9.79 -19.63
N THR A 762 32.14 8.66 -19.49
CA THR A 762 31.61 7.43 -18.90
C THR A 762 32.70 6.74 -18.10
N VAL A 763 32.35 6.17 -16.95
CA VAL A 763 33.21 5.25 -16.18
C VAL A 763 32.46 3.94 -15.99
N ARG A 764 33.08 2.81 -16.30
CA ARG A 764 32.52 1.45 -16.18
C ARG A 764 33.56 0.48 -15.63
N PHE A 765 33.14 -0.67 -15.13
CA PHE A 765 34.05 -1.75 -14.72
C PHE A 765 33.95 -2.91 -15.69
N ASN A 766 35.08 -3.55 -16.00
CA ASN A 766 35.04 -4.82 -16.71
C ASN A 766 34.73 -5.94 -15.72
N ILE A 767 33.59 -6.61 -15.93
CA ILE A 767 33.08 -7.67 -15.06
C ILE A 767 33.95 -8.92 -15.02
N GLU A 768 34.80 -9.11 -16.04
CA GLU A 768 35.75 -10.23 -16.14
C GLU A 768 37.04 -9.99 -15.33
N SER A 769 37.20 -8.80 -14.73
CA SER A 769 38.37 -8.48 -13.92
C SER A 769 38.44 -9.40 -12.69
N SER A 770 39.62 -9.96 -12.40
CA SER A 770 39.78 -10.90 -11.28
C SER A 770 39.55 -10.28 -9.89
N ALA A 771 39.64 -8.95 -9.76
CA ALA A 771 39.27 -8.22 -8.54
C ALA A 771 37.80 -7.75 -8.50
N TYR A 772 37.03 -7.90 -9.59
CA TYR A 772 35.68 -7.34 -9.71
C TYR A 772 34.72 -7.85 -8.63
N SER A 773 34.60 -9.18 -8.48
CA SER A 773 33.72 -9.80 -7.48
C SER A 773 34.11 -9.49 -6.04
N LYS A 774 35.38 -9.17 -5.81
CA LYS A 774 35.92 -8.87 -4.48
C LYS A 774 35.65 -7.43 -4.07
N LEU A 775 35.81 -6.47 -4.99
CA LEU A 775 35.85 -5.04 -4.67
C LEU A 775 34.63 -4.25 -5.16
N ILE A 776 33.92 -4.74 -6.18
CA ILE A 776 32.92 -3.95 -6.91
C ILE A 776 31.53 -4.61 -6.87
N LYS A 777 31.43 -5.89 -7.21
CA LYS A 777 30.14 -6.56 -7.43
C LYS A 777 29.27 -6.56 -6.17
N ASN A 778 28.04 -6.08 -6.26
CA ASN A 778 27.05 -6.23 -5.20
C ASN A 778 26.74 -7.71 -4.95
N ASN A 779 26.57 -8.07 -3.68
CA ASN A 779 26.09 -9.38 -3.27
C ASN A 779 24.56 -9.46 -3.25
N GLN A 780 23.89 -8.32 -3.14
CA GLN A 780 22.44 -8.22 -3.06
C GLN A 780 21.84 -7.81 -4.40
N LYS A 781 20.62 -8.29 -4.68
CA LYS A 781 19.83 -7.88 -5.83
C LYS A 781 19.19 -6.52 -5.55
N ASN A 782 19.98 -5.46 -5.58
CA ASN A 782 19.50 -4.10 -5.39
C ASN A 782 19.00 -3.54 -6.72
N SER A 783 17.99 -4.12 -7.37
CA SER A 783 17.42 -3.50 -8.59
C SER A 783 16.32 -2.49 -8.28
N ILE A 784 15.89 -2.40 -7.02
CA ILE A 784 14.76 -1.58 -6.55
C ILE A 784 15.15 -0.57 -5.45
N SER A 785 16.44 -0.45 -5.10
CA SER A 785 16.92 0.46 -4.06
C SER A 785 16.39 1.88 -4.28
N SER A 786 15.82 2.48 -3.24
CA SER A 786 15.42 3.89 -3.18
C SER A 786 16.52 4.92 -3.42
N LEU A 787 17.76 4.45 -3.50
CA LEU A 787 18.91 5.25 -3.91
C LEU A 787 18.94 5.50 -5.43
N TYR A 788 18.11 4.81 -6.21
CA TYR A 788 18.03 5.00 -7.65
C TYR A 788 17.10 6.15 -8.03
N ILE A 789 17.65 7.04 -8.84
CA ILE A 789 16.99 8.15 -9.52
C ILE A 789 17.42 8.09 -10.99
N ASP A 790 16.66 8.67 -11.92
CA ASP A 790 16.93 8.61 -13.38
C ASP A 790 18.28 9.25 -13.83
N SER A 791 19.14 9.63 -12.89
CA SER A 791 20.53 10.02 -13.14
C SER A 791 21.56 8.95 -12.77
N ARG A 792 21.16 7.86 -12.12
CA ARG A 792 22.04 6.76 -11.68
C ARG A 792 21.47 5.43 -12.15
N GLU A 793 22.33 4.59 -12.71
CA GLU A 793 21.94 3.28 -13.22
C GLU A 793 22.63 2.17 -12.43
N PHE A 794 21.88 1.12 -12.10
CA PHE A 794 22.45 -0.12 -11.57
C PHE A 794 22.68 -1.09 -12.73
N ILE A 795 23.94 -1.34 -13.06
CA ILE A 795 24.35 -2.23 -14.15
C ILE A 795 25.35 -3.25 -13.64
N ASP A 796 25.21 -4.51 -14.08
CA ASP A 796 26.12 -5.61 -13.74
C ASP A 796 26.48 -5.76 -12.24
N SER A 797 25.58 -5.35 -11.34
CA SER A 797 25.77 -5.31 -9.88
C SER A 797 26.66 -4.17 -9.35
N TYR A 798 26.74 -3.03 -10.04
CA TYR A 798 27.36 -1.79 -9.54
C TYR A 798 26.59 -0.55 -10.03
N ILE A 799 26.94 0.64 -9.53
CA ILE A 799 26.20 1.88 -9.86
C ILE A 799 27.03 2.78 -10.74
N VAL A 800 26.39 3.43 -11.71
CA VAL A 800 27.03 4.43 -12.59
C VAL A 800 26.20 5.68 -12.75
N GLN A 801 26.88 6.78 -13.05
CA GLN A 801 26.29 8.04 -13.47
C GLN A 801 27.17 8.61 -14.57
N ASP A 802 26.60 8.82 -15.76
CA ASP A 802 27.34 9.41 -16.87
C ASP A 802 27.56 10.90 -16.66
N GLY A 803 28.59 11.42 -17.32
CA GLY A 803 28.95 12.83 -17.22
C GLY A 803 27.88 13.74 -17.80
N SER A 804 27.86 14.98 -17.33
CA SER A 804 26.97 16.05 -17.78
C SER A 804 27.77 17.36 -17.90
N PRO A 805 27.32 18.41 -18.60
CA PRO A 805 28.01 19.69 -18.64
C PRO A 805 28.38 20.18 -17.23
N GLY A 806 29.68 20.30 -16.98
CA GLY A 806 30.25 20.65 -15.66
C GLY A 806 30.36 19.51 -14.64
N MET A 807 29.78 18.34 -14.90
CA MET A 807 29.73 17.20 -13.99
C MET A 807 30.58 16.02 -14.51
N PRO A 808 31.43 15.42 -13.67
CA PRO A 808 32.19 14.22 -14.05
C PRO A 808 31.29 12.99 -14.14
N ALA A 809 31.74 11.99 -14.88
CA ALA A 809 31.16 10.65 -14.85
C ALA A 809 31.65 9.89 -13.61
N MET A 810 30.81 9.04 -13.05
CA MET A 810 31.06 8.35 -11.79
C MET A 810 30.65 6.88 -11.87
N ALA A 811 31.40 6.03 -11.18
CA ALA A 811 31.06 4.63 -10.94
C ALA A 811 31.35 4.25 -9.49
N TRP A 812 30.38 3.63 -8.83
CA TRP A 812 30.49 3.15 -7.46
C TRP A 812 30.58 1.64 -7.44
N GLY A 813 31.54 1.10 -6.68
CA GLY A 813 31.47 -0.28 -6.24
C GLY A 813 30.32 -0.47 -5.24
N CYS A 814 29.81 -1.68 -5.16
CA CYS A 814 28.69 -2.04 -4.29
C CYS A 814 29.11 -3.09 -3.25
N LYS A 815 30.32 -2.96 -2.72
CA LYS A 815 30.86 -3.74 -1.60
C LYS A 815 31.17 -2.82 -0.44
N ASP A 816 30.85 -3.27 0.78
CA ASP A 816 31.39 -2.62 1.97
C ASP A 816 32.88 -2.96 2.10
N LEU A 817 33.67 -1.90 2.16
CA LEU A 817 35.11 -1.87 2.24
C LEU A 817 35.60 -1.22 3.53
N SER A 818 34.70 -0.96 4.49
CA SER A 818 35.01 -0.30 5.74
C SER A 818 36.07 -1.04 6.55
N GLU A 819 36.95 -0.32 7.24
CA GLU A 819 37.88 -0.89 8.24
C GLU A 819 37.20 -1.14 9.61
N MET A 820 35.90 -1.43 9.61
CA MET A 820 35.13 -1.66 10.83
C MET A 820 35.13 -3.14 11.24
N ILE A 821 35.08 -3.38 12.55
CA ILE A 821 34.82 -4.68 13.15
C ILE A 821 33.41 -4.60 13.72
N TYR A 822 32.49 -5.38 13.17
CA TYR A 822 31.09 -5.36 13.60
C TYR A 822 30.85 -6.22 14.83
N LEU A 823 29.76 -5.95 15.55
CA LEU A 823 29.49 -6.51 16.87
C LEU A 823 29.46 -8.04 16.89
N TYR A 824 28.90 -8.67 15.85
CA TYR A 824 28.77 -10.13 15.75
C TYR A 824 29.95 -10.81 15.04
N ASP A 825 30.95 -10.05 14.61
CA ASP A 825 32.10 -10.57 13.88
C ASP A 825 33.25 -11.03 14.80
N ASN A 826 33.04 -11.05 16.12
CA ASN A 826 33.98 -11.59 17.12
C ASN A 826 35.41 -11.02 17.00
N GLY A 827 35.55 -9.73 16.74
CA GLY A 827 36.86 -9.08 16.60
C GLY A 827 37.48 -9.19 15.20
N ILE A 828 36.82 -9.83 14.24
CA ILE A 828 37.31 -10.02 12.88
C ILE A 828 36.79 -8.90 11.99
N ASN A 829 37.68 -8.29 11.20
CA ASN A 829 37.27 -7.44 10.08
C ASN A 829 37.22 -8.30 8.81
N TYR A 830 36.06 -8.36 8.17
CA TYR A 830 35.85 -9.08 6.91
C TYR A 830 35.85 -8.17 5.66
N THR A 831 35.59 -6.88 5.84
CA THR A 831 35.20 -5.97 4.75
C THR A 831 36.36 -5.20 4.15
N SER A 832 37.44 -4.94 4.89
CA SER A 832 38.53 -4.06 4.41
C SER A 832 39.19 -4.51 3.11
N LEU A 833 39.78 -3.56 2.37
CA LEU A 833 40.52 -3.86 1.11
C LEU A 833 41.61 -4.91 1.36
N ALA A 834 42.37 -4.76 2.45
CA ALA A 834 43.43 -5.67 2.84
C ALA A 834 42.95 -7.12 2.98
N LYS A 835 41.76 -7.32 3.58
CA LYS A 835 41.18 -8.65 3.80
C LYS A 835 40.67 -9.27 2.51
N ARG A 836 40.08 -8.47 1.62
CA ARG A 836 39.56 -8.93 0.34
C ARG A 836 40.65 -9.28 -0.67
N LEU A 837 41.72 -8.49 -0.69
CA LEU A 837 42.87 -8.69 -1.56
C LEU A 837 43.83 -9.77 -1.04
N GLY A 838 44.19 -9.73 0.25
CA GLY A 838 45.14 -10.66 0.85
C GLY A 838 46.54 -10.58 0.22
N ASP A 839 47.18 -11.73 0.03
CA ASP A 839 48.49 -11.82 -0.62
C ASP A 839 48.34 -12.05 -2.14
N CYS A 840 48.53 -10.99 -2.92
CA CYS A 840 48.52 -11.03 -4.38
C CYS A 840 49.94 -11.12 -4.99
N SER A 841 50.99 -11.39 -4.20
CA SER A 841 52.38 -11.45 -4.72
C SER A 841 52.67 -12.69 -5.56
N VAL A 842 51.83 -13.72 -5.44
CA VAL A 842 51.94 -14.98 -6.19
C VAL A 842 50.88 -15.07 -7.31
N THR A 843 49.63 -14.74 -6.97
CA THR A 843 48.52 -14.70 -7.94
C THR A 843 48.01 -13.27 -8.01
N ASN A 844 48.46 -12.55 -9.04
CA ASN A 844 48.06 -11.16 -9.23
C ASN A 844 46.54 -11.08 -9.47
N LEU A 845 45.92 -10.07 -8.89
CA LEU A 845 44.57 -9.66 -9.25
C LEU A 845 44.64 -8.39 -10.11
N ALA A 846 43.61 -8.18 -10.92
CA ALA A 846 43.48 -6.98 -11.73
C ALA A 846 42.06 -6.44 -11.64
N LEU A 847 41.93 -5.12 -11.61
CA LEU A 847 40.66 -4.41 -11.79
C LEU A 847 40.79 -3.55 -13.05
N GLU A 848 40.04 -3.86 -14.09
CA GLU A 848 39.97 -3.06 -15.29
C GLU A 848 38.76 -2.11 -15.24
N VAL A 849 39.04 -0.83 -15.46
CA VAL A 849 38.09 0.29 -15.49
C VAL A 849 38.07 0.83 -16.90
N ILE A 850 36.87 0.94 -17.49
CA ILE A 850 36.68 1.45 -18.85
C ILE A 850 36.27 2.92 -18.74
N VAL A 851 37.16 3.80 -19.18
CA VAL A 851 36.99 5.26 -19.13
C VAL A 851 36.83 5.77 -20.55
N ASN A 852 35.67 6.32 -20.87
CA ASN A 852 35.33 6.81 -22.22
C ASN A 852 35.61 5.76 -23.32
N GLY A 853 35.28 4.49 -23.03
CA GLY A 853 35.52 3.35 -23.93
C GLY A 853 36.96 2.81 -23.94
N ILE A 854 37.88 3.38 -23.15
CA ILE A 854 39.29 2.95 -23.06
C ILE A 854 39.51 2.17 -21.76
N ALA A 855 39.96 0.93 -21.87
CA ALA A 855 40.33 0.11 -20.73
C ALA A 855 41.60 0.63 -20.03
N LYS A 856 41.54 0.73 -18.70
CA LYS A 856 42.65 1.07 -17.79
C LYS A 856 42.72 -0.01 -16.71
N THR A 857 43.90 -0.59 -16.49
CA THR A 857 44.06 -1.73 -15.58
C THR A 857 44.83 -1.33 -14.34
N ILE A 858 44.25 -1.58 -13.16
CA ILE A 858 44.92 -1.53 -11.86
C ILE A 858 45.36 -2.95 -11.52
N VAL A 859 46.65 -3.16 -11.28
CA VAL A 859 47.22 -4.48 -10.99
C VAL A 859 47.58 -4.56 -9.51
N PHE A 860 47.06 -5.58 -8.84
CA PHE A 860 47.37 -5.94 -7.47
C PHE A 860 48.37 -7.09 -7.49
N ASN A 861 49.63 -6.82 -7.20
CA ASN A 861 50.74 -7.79 -7.31
C ASN A 861 51.67 -7.80 -6.08
N LYS A 862 51.18 -7.30 -4.94
CA LYS A 862 51.88 -7.25 -3.66
C LYS A 862 51.12 -8.03 -2.60
N ASN A 863 51.74 -8.20 -1.44
CA ASN A 863 51.01 -8.65 -0.26
C ASN A 863 50.32 -7.45 0.41
N TYR A 864 48.99 -7.38 0.30
CA TYR A 864 48.18 -6.30 0.85
C TYR A 864 47.67 -6.58 2.26
N SER A 865 47.90 -7.78 2.80
CA SER A 865 47.28 -8.26 4.05
C SER A 865 47.57 -7.39 5.29
N ALA A 866 48.64 -6.59 5.26
CA ALA A 866 49.05 -5.69 6.34
C ALA A 866 48.92 -4.20 6.00
N MET A 867 48.43 -3.86 4.80
CA MET A 867 48.26 -2.46 4.38
C MET A 867 46.92 -1.91 4.88
N THR A 868 46.87 -0.61 5.16
CA THR A 868 45.59 0.07 5.45
C THR A 868 44.85 0.39 4.16
N ASN A 869 43.54 0.58 4.24
CA ASN A 869 42.71 1.04 3.13
C ASN A 869 43.29 2.30 2.47
N ALA A 870 43.80 3.26 3.26
CA ALA A 870 44.39 4.48 2.73
C ALA A 870 45.66 4.23 1.89
N GLN A 871 46.51 3.28 2.31
CA GLN A 871 47.72 2.91 1.55
C GLN A 871 47.36 2.21 0.24
N ILE A 872 46.38 1.31 0.27
CA ILE A 872 45.91 0.59 -0.93
C ILE A 872 45.25 1.57 -1.91
N LEU A 873 44.40 2.47 -1.41
CA LEU A 873 43.75 3.51 -2.22
C LEU A 873 44.77 4.44 -2.90
N ALA A 874 45.83 4.84 -2.18
CA ALA A 874 46.92 5.64 -2.76
C ALA A 874 47.66 4.88 -3.88
N GLU A 875 47.88 3.58 -3.72
CA GLU A 875 48.48 2.73 -4.75
C GLU A 875 47.57 2.58 -5.97
N MET A 876 46.26 2.44 -5.78
CA MET A 876 45.30 2.39 -6.90
C MET A 876 45.32 3.70 -7.70
N ASN A 877 45.27 4.85 -7.01
CA ASN A 877 45.34 6.17 -7.67
C ASN A 877 46.67 6.41 -8.41
N ALA A 878 47.77 5.83 -7.94
CA ALA A 878 49.07 5.95 -8.62
C ALA A 878 49.14 5.15 -9.94
N GLN A 879 48.27 4.15 -10.14
CA GLN A 879 48.27 3.27 -11.30
C GLN A 879 47.30 3.70 -12.42
N ILE A 880 46.36 4.60 -12.14
CA ILE A 880 45.33 5.02 -13.09
C ILE A 880 45.44 6.51 -13.41
N THR A 881 45.14 6.88 -14.66
CA THR A 881 44.99 8.27 -15.10
C THR A 881 43.55 8.53 -15.53
N ASP A 882 43.17 9.80 -15.68
CA ASP A 882 41.86 10.25 -16.18
C ASP A 882 40.67 9.96 -15.23
N VAL A 883 40.94 9.32 -14.09
CA VAL A 883 39.98 9.01 -13.02
C VAL A 883 40.64 9.20 -11.66
N THR A 884 39.89 9.70 -10.68
CA THR A 884 40.26 9.71 -9.26
C THR A 884 39.45 8.66 -8.50
N ILE A 885 40.10 7.97 -7.56
CA ILE A 885 39.47 6.92 -6.75
C ILE A 885 39.41 7.38 -5.29
N GLU A 886 38.24 7.29 -4.69
CA GLU A 886 38.02 7.63 -3.28
C GLU A 886 37.05 6.66 -2.59
N PHE A 887 36.95 6.75 -1.26
CA PHE A 887 35.89 6.08 -0.51
C PHE A 887 34.67 6.97 -0.37
N THR A 888 33.49 6.38 -0.46
CA THR A 888 32.23 7.05 -0.15
C THR A 888 31.27 6.12 0.58
N SER A 889 30.40 6.68 1.41
CA SER A 889 29.29 5.94 2.04
C SER A 889 28.03 6.20 1.25
N TYR A 890 27.75 5.34 0.27
CA TYR A 890 26.69 5.60 -0.72
C TYR A 890 25.30 5.71 -0.07
N GLY A 891 25.02 4.90 0.96
CA GLY A 891 23.78 4.99 1.71
C GLY A 891 23.52 6.37 2.36
N ARG A 892 24.57 7.20 2.58
CA ARG A 892 24.37 8.57 3.10
C ARG A 892 23.62 9.48 2.13
N ASP A 893 23.58 9.13 0.84
CA ASP A 893 22.77 9.85 -0.14
C ASP A 893 21.27 9.56 0.03
N TYR A 894 20.86 8.55 0.79
CA TYR A 894 19.46 8.29 1.05
C TYR A 894 18.76 9.50 1.71
N TYR A 895 17.55 9.81 1.26
CA TYR A 895 16.66 10.84 1.82
C TYR A 895 15.19 10.35 1.71
N PRO A 896 14.32 10.63 2.71
CA PRO A 896 12.92 10.23 2.70
C PRO A 896 12.14 10.62 1.44
N THR A 897 11.24 9.73 1.01
CA THR A 897 10.37 9.89 -0.17
C THR A 897 8.95 10.30 0.25
N ILE A 898 8.88 11.30 1.13
CA ILE A 898 7.62 11.91 1.60
C ILE A 898 7.18 12.97 0.58
N THR A 899 5.97 12.84 0.03
CA THR A 899 5.59 13.48 -1.26
C THR A 899 5.48 15.00 -1.21
N ASP A 900 5.19 15.57 -0.04
CA ASP A 900 5.17 17.01 0.22
C ASP A 900 6.53 17.56 0.68
N VAL A 901 7.44 16.70 1.17
CA VAL A 901 8.80 17.06 1.61
C VAL A 901 9.79 17.08 0.44
N SER A 902 9.84 16.03 -0.37
CA SER A 902 10.83 15.88 -1.45
C SER A 902 10.18 15.57 -2.80
N GLU A 903 10.85 15.98 -3.89
CA GLU A 903 10.41 15.66 -5.25
C GLU A 903 11.60 15.43 -6.17
N ALA A 904 11.48 14.42 -7.03
CA ALA A 904 12.46 14.16 -8.07
C ALA A 904 12.13 15.01 -9.32
N ILE A 905 13.07 15.83 -9.78
CA ILE A 905 12.85 16.83 -10.83
C ILE A 905 14.05 16.96 -11.77
N TYR A 906 13.79 17.35 -13.02
CA TYR A 906 14.82 17.51 -14.06
C TYR A 906 15.38 18.94 -14.12
N ASN A 907 16.64 19.06 -14.48
CA ASN A 907 17.33 20.32 -14.76
C ASN A 907 17.46 20.53 -16.28
N LYS A 908 16.98 21.65 -16.83
CA LYS A 908 17.07 21.96 -18.28
C LYS A 908 18.04 23.12 -18.58
N THR A 909 18.88 23.49 -17.63
CA THR A 909 19.91 24.52 -17.82
C THR A 909 21.12 23.97 -18.58
N GLU A 910 22.08 24.83 -18.89
CA GLU A 910 23.29 24.46 -19.64
C GLU A 910 24.36 23.74 -18.79
N SER A 911 24.20 23.72 -17.46
CA SER A 911 25.12 23.09 -16.52
C SER A 911 24.37 22.25 -15.49
N PHE A 912 25.04 21.28 -14.88
CA PHE A 912 24.45 20.58 -13.73
C PHE A 912 24.21 21.56 -12.56
N ILE A 913 23.27 21.20 -11.67
CA ILE A 913 23.01 21.92 -10.43
C ILE A 913 23.72 21.15 -9.31
N PRO A 914 24.69 21.75 -8.60
CA PRO A 914 25.39 21.08 -7.51
C PRO A 914 24.47 20.78 -6.32
N LYS A 915 24.74 19.66 -5.63
CA LYS A 915 24.13 19.33 -4.35
C LYS A 915 24.22 20.49 -3.35
N GLY A 916 23.14 20.71 -2.62
CA GLY A 916 22.94 21.79 -1.66
C GLY A 916 22.57 23.14 -2.28
N SER A 917 22.49 23.25 -3.61
CA SER A 917 22.06 24.51 -4.24
C SER A 917 20.57 24.76 -4.03
N LEU A 918 20.21 26.01 -3.77
CA LEU A 918 18.83 26.49 -3.85
C LEU A 918 18.39 26.56 -5.30
N VAL A 919 17.18 26.06 -5.55
CA VAL A 919 16.59 26.01 -6.88
C VAL A 919 15.27 26.74 -6.94
N THR A 920 14.89 27.17 -8.14
CA THR A 920 13.55 27.65 -8.45
C THR A 920 12.96 26.80 -9.59
N LYS A 921 11.63 26.63 -9.59
CA LYS A 921 10.92 25.81 -10.58
C LYS A 921 10.36 26.68 -11.68
N GLN A 922 10.68 26.34 -12.94
CA GLN A 922 10.22 27.04 -14.14
C GLN A 922 9.81 26.01 -15.20
N ALA A 923 8.55 26.08 -15.64
CA ALA A 923 7.99 25.20 -16.68
C ALA A 923 8.21 23.69 -16.43
N GLY A 924 8.11 23.25 -15.17
CA GLY A 924 8.30 21.85 -14.77
C GLY A 924 9.75 21.40 -14.58
N TYR A 925 10.72 22.29 -14.72
CA TYR A 925 12.14 22.04 -14.52
C TYR A 925 12.72 22.90 -13.39
N VAL A 926 13.90 22.57 -12.91
CA VAL A 926 14.66 23.41 -11.97
C VAL A 926 15.85 24.12 -12.62
N LYS A 927 16.16 25.30 -12.07
CA LYS A 927 17.41 26.06 -12.28
C LYS A 927 17.89 26.60 -10.93
N LEU A 928 19.15 27.05 -10.85
CA LEU A 928 19.66 27.77 -9.69
C LEU A 928 18.79 29.01 -9.41
N ALA A 929 18.41 29.19 -8.14
CA ALA A 929 17.68 30.35 -7.69
C ALA A 929 18.59 31.58 -7.56
N ASN A 930 18.06 32.77 -7.87
CA ASN A 930 18.70 34.06 -7.63
C ASN A 930 17.84 34.91 -6.68
N GLY A 931 18.34 36.08 -6.26
CA GLY A 931 17.72 36.87 -5.19
C GLY A 931 16.26 37.28 -5.39
N ASN A 932 15.79 37.38 -6.65
CA ASN A 932 14.41 37.71 -6.97
C ASN A 932 13.53 36.48 -7.29
N ASP A 933 14.11 35.28 -7.40
CA ASP A 933 13.37 34.06 -7.70
C ASP A 933 12.58 33.59 -6.46
N LYS A 934 11.39 32.99 -6.68
CA LYS A 934 10.74 32.22 -5.62
C LYS A 934 11.52 30.91 -5.45
N VAL A 935 12.14 30.72 -4.29
CA VAL A 935 12.79 29.45 -3.96
C VAL A 935 11.76 28.33 -3.98
N TYR A 936 12.11 27.25 -4.66
CA TYR A 936 11.33 26.03 -4.74
C TYR A 936 11.82 24.97 -3.75
N GLY A 937 13.11 24.98 -3.46
CA GLY A 937 13.72 24.03 -2.54
C GLY A 937 15.24 23.99 -2.63
N VAL A 938 15.83 22.97 -2.01
CA VAL A 938 17.28 22.69 -2.02
C VAL A 938 17.54 21.39 -2.78
N ALA A 939 18.47 21.40 -3.72
CA ALA A 939 18.94 20.20 -4.39
C ALA A 939 19.61 19.24 -3.39
N LEU A 940 19.07 18.03 -3.22
CA LEU A 940 19.62 17.00 -2.36
C LEU A 940 20.71 16.17 -3.06
N ASP A 941 20.72 16.23 -4.40
CA ASP A 941 21.65 15.55 -5.29
C ASP A 941 22.36 16.56 -6.20
N ASP A 942 23.47 16.13 -6.81
CA ASP A 942 23.93 16.76 -8.06
C ASP A 942 22.90 16.44 -9.15
N ILE A 943 22.23 17.46 -9.70
CA ILE A 943 21.17 17.31 -10.71
C ILE A 943 21.76 17.52 -12.11
N PRO A 944 21.97 16.46 -12.92
CA PRO A 944 22.56 16.58 -14.25
C PRO A 944 21.66 17.38 -15.20
N VAL A 945 22.23 17.87 -16.30
CA VAL A 945 21.42 18.43 -17.39
C VAL A 945 20.58 17.30 -17.99
N MET A 946 19.28 17.55 -18.14
CA MET A 946 18.35 16.60 -18.69
C MET A 946 18.76 16.21 -20.10
N GLN A 947 18.90 14.91 -20.32
CA GLN A 947 19.11 14.32 -21.64
C GLN A 947 17.85 13.57 -22.07
N VAL A 948 17.65 13.47 -23.38
CA VAL A 948 16.65 12.57 -23.96
C VAL A 948 17.40 11.59 -24.85
N THR A 949 17.33 10.29 -24.56
CA THR A 949 17.98 9.26 -25.37
C THR A 949 17.34 9.15 -26.74
N SER A 950 17.97 8.40 -27.66
CA SER A 950 17.42 8.08 -28.98
C SER A 950 16.05 7.39 -28.92
N GLU A 951 15.77 6.68 -27.82
CA GLU A 951 14.52 5.97 -27.55
C GLU A 951 13.46 6.87 -26.89
N GLY A 952 13.78 8.15 -26.65
CA GLY A 952 12.87 9.11 -26.02
C GLY A 952 12.87 9.08 -24.48
N VAL A 953 13.78 8.32 -23.86
CA VAL A 953 13.88 8.23 -22.38
C VAL A 953 14.56 9.48 -21.84
N LYS A 954 13.94 10.12 -20.85
CA LYS A 954 14.55 11.26 -20.14
C LYS A 954 15.50 10.76 -19.06
N LYS A 955 16.71 11.32 -19.02
CA LYS A 955 17.72 11.08 -17.97
C LYS A 955 18.12 12.40 -17.32
N GLY A 956 18.75 12.34 -16.15
CA GLY A 956 19.29 13.53 -15.46
C GLY A 956 18.31 14.16 -14.46
N GLN A 957 17.60 13.32 -13.72
CA GLN A 957 16.76 13.75 -12.60
C GLN A 957 17.58 13.81 -11.30
N GLY A 958 17.16 14.65 -10.36
CA GLY A 958 17.67 14.68 -8.99
C GLY A 958 16.59 15.12 -8.01
N ARG A 959 16.81 14.91 -6.71
CA ARG A 959 15.82 15.24 -5.68
C ARG A 959 15.98 16.67 -5.18
N VAL A 960 14.86 17.28 -4.86
CA VAL A 960 14.77 18.62 -4.25
C VAL A 960 13.94 18.55 -2.98
N LEU A 961 14.48 19.06 -1.87
CA LEU A 961 13.76 19.30 -0.62
C LEU A 961 12.92 20.57 -0.75
N LYS A 962 11.59 20.44 -0.72
CA LYS A 962 10.62 21.53 -0.86
C LYS A 962 10.11 22.04 0.50
N HIS A 963 10.04 21.15 1.47
CA HIS A 963 9.47 21.43 2.79
C HIS A 963 10.21 20.64 3.87
N GLY A 964 10.70 21.30 4.92
CA GLY A 964 11.42 20.66 6.02
C GLY A 964 12.59 21.50 6.54
N TYR A 965 13.46 20.86 7.32
CA TYR A 965 14.69 21.45 7.84
C TYR A 965 15.93 20.85 7.17
N ILE A 966 16.99 21.65 7.01
CA ILE A 966 18.26 21.22 6.42
C ILE A 966 19.46 21.92 7.07
N TYR A 967 20.61 21.24 7.15
CA TYR A 967 21.82 21.82 7.72
C TYR A 967 22.49 22.83 6.79
N ALA A 968 23.13 23.87 7.32
CA ALA A 968 24.06 24.73 6.57
C ALA A 968 25.49 24.14 6.50
N ASN A 969 25.80 23.16 7.35
CA ASN A 969 27.12 22.54 7.46
C ASN A 969 27.33 21.45 6.39
N ARG A 970 28.36 21.62 5.55
CA ARG A 970 28.64 20.72 4.41
C ARG A 970 29.19 19.35 4.80
N SER A 971 29.58 19.16 6.06
CA SER A 971 29.97 17.84 6.58
C SER A 971 28.78 16.90 6.82
N GLN A 972 27.57 17.45 6.87
CA GLN A 972 26.34 16.67 7.00
C GLN A 972 25.98 16.03 5.66
N ALA A 973 25.28 14.90 5.70
CA ALA A 973 24.89 14.18 4.49
C ALA A 973 24.02 15.02 3.55
N HIS A 974 23.11 15.81 4.15
CA HIS A 974 22.19 16.71 3.46
C HIS A 974 22.38 18.11 4.00
N PHE A 975 22.68 19.04 3.10
CA PHE A 975 23.01 20.41 3.47
C PHE A 975 22.50 21.39 2.41
N VAL A 976 22.42 22.66 2.77
CA VAL A 976 22.25 23.78 1.85
C VAL A 976 23.56 24.57 1.76
N LEU A 977 23.94 25.00 0.56
CA LEU A 977 25.10 25.84 0.35
C LEU A 977 24.85 27.21 1.01
N ALA A 978 25.69 27.53 1.99
CA ALA A 978 25.68 28.82 2.68
C ALA A 978 27.10 29.41 2.76
N ASP A 979 27.19 30.73 2.88
CA ASP A 979 28.43 31.45 3.22
C ASP A 979 28.79 31.33 4.71
N ASN A 980 27.82 31.00 5.54
CA ASN A 980 27.97 30.68 6.96
C ASN A 980 27.44 29.26 7.21
N GLU A 981 28.34 28.34 7.55
CA GLU A 981 27.99 26.92 7.80
C GLU A 981 27.49 26.64 9.22
N ASN A 982 27.60 27.62 10.13
CA ASN A 982 27.13 27.50 11.51
C ASN A 982 26.41 28.78 11.99
N PRO A 983 25.36 29.22 11.28
CA PRO A 983 24.61 30.43 11.64
C PRO A 983 23.91 30.27 12.98
N ALA A 984 23.99 31.32 13.81
CA ALA A 984 23.21 31.40 15.03
C ALA A 984 21.71 31.52 14.71
N LEU A 985 20.86 31.14 15.67
CA LEU A 985 19.42 31.36 15.61
C LEU A 985 19.09 32.83 15.25
N GLY A 986 18.16 33.01 14.32
CA GLY A 986 17.75 34.31 13.81
C GLY A 986 18.64 34.90 12.71
N THR A 987 19.74 34.24 12.32
CA THR A 987 20.52 34.62 11.13
C THR A 987 19.62 34.57 9.90
N ARG A 988 19.71 35.58 9.04
CA ARG A 988 18.92 35.71 7.81
C ARG A 988 19.81 35.66 6.58
N PHE A 989 19.23 35.18 5.49
CA PHE A 989 19.92 34.92 4.24
C PHE A 989 19.12 35.44 3.05
N SER A 990 19.85 36.06 2.12
CA SER A 990 19.43 36.27 0.74
C SER A 990 19.90 35.09 -0.12
N VAL A 991 19.38 34.99 -1.35
CA VAL A 991 19.78 33.96 -2.31
C VAL A 991 20.64 34.58 -3.40
N SER A 992 21.81 34.00 -3.67
CA SER A 992 22.69 34.40 -4.75
C SER A 992 23.26 33.18 -5.45
N ASN A 993 22.94 33.01 -6.73
CA ASN A 993 23.43 31.90 -7.57
C ASN A 993 23.28 30.51 -6.90
N GLY A 994 22.10 30.24 -6.33
CA GLY A 994 21.80 29.00 -5.62
C GLY A 994 22.44 28.84 -4.24
N GLN A 995 23.10 29.87 -3.70
CA GLN A 995 23.70 29.85 -2.37
C GLN A 995 22.99 30.83 -1.42
N LEU A 996 22.87 30.44 -0.15
CA LEU A 996 22.48 31.34 0.93
C LEU A 996 23.64 32.28 1.26
N VAL A 997 23.38 33.59 1.20
CA VAL A 997 24.34 34.63 1.55
C VAL A 997 23.78 35.45 2.70
N THR A 998 24.54 35.57 3.78
CA THR A 998 24.12 36.24 5.02
C THR A 998 23.68 37.68 4.71
N ASP A 999 22.42 37.99 5.03
CA ASP A 999 21.80 39.29 4.79
C ASP A 999 20.73 39.54 5.85
N ILE A 1000 20.85 40.64 6.58
CA ILE A 1000 19.89 41.04 7.62
C ILE A 1000 18.46 41.26 7.07
N ASN A 1001 18.34 41.58 5.78
CA ASN A 1001 17.07 41.73 5.07
C ASN A 1001 16.63 40.46 4.32
N GLY A 1002 17.38 39.38 4.48
CA GLY A 1002 17.09 38.07 3.90
C GLY A 1002 15.73 37.51 4.32
N LYS A 1003 15.15 36.66 3.47
CA LYS A 1003 13.83 36.03 3.69
C LYS A 1003 13.91 34.61 4.23
N ILE A 1004 15.07 33.97 4.11
CA ILE A 1004 15.33 32.62 4.65
C ILE A 1004 16.09 32.79 5.95
N SER A 1005 15.74 32.02 6.98
CA SER A 1005 16.35 32.15 8.30
C SER A 1005 16.64 30.82 8.98
N THR A 1006 17.55 30.91 9.96
CA THR A 1006 17.82 29.86 10.95
C THR A 1006 16.81 30.00 12.09
N ASP A 1007 15.79 29.13 12.10
CA ASP A 1007 14.61 29.33 12.96
C ASP A 1007 14.51 28.40 14.17
N ILE A 1008 15.04 27.17 14.06
CA ILE A 1008 14.80 26.12 15.07
C ILE A 1008 16.03 25.74 15.89
N ASP A 1009 17.21 25.69 15.28
CA ASP A 1009 18.48 25.40 15.97
C ASP A 1009 19.66 26.02 15.20
N VAL A 1010 20.80 26.16 15.86
CA VAL A 1010 22.05 26.66 15.28
C VAL A 1010 22.41 25.80 14.06
N GLY A 1011 22.63 26.45 12.92
CA GLY A 1011 22.98 25.77 11.67
C GLY A 1011 21.85 25.01 10.98
N VAL A 1012 20.61 25.09 11.48
CA VAL A 1012 19.44 24.43 10.87
C VAL A 1012 18.55 25.46 10.17
N ILE A 1013 18.43 25.32 8.86
CA ILE A 1013 17.68 26.22 7.98
C ILE A 1013 16.30 25.66 7.71
N SER A 1014 15.28 26.53 7.78
CA SER A 1014 13.90 26.21 7.43
C SER A 1014 13.68 26.37 5.93
N ILE A 1015 13.19 25.32 5.27
CA ILE A 1015 12.77 25.33 3.87
C ILE A 1015 11.25 25.10 3.84
N ASN A 1016 10.50 26.11 3.40
CA ASN A 1016 9.04 26.04 3.34
C ASN A 1016 8.55 26.79 2.10
N CYS A 1017 8.53 26.11 0.94
CA CYS A 1017 8.41 26.72 -0.39
C CYS A 1017 7.03 26.57 -1.06
#